data_AF-A0A1Y2AWY2-F1
#
_entry.id   AF-A0A1Y2AWY2-F1
#
_cell.length_a   1.000
_cell.length_b   1.000
_cell.length_c   1.000
_cell.angle_alpha   90.00
_cell.angle_beta   90.00
_cell.angle_gamma   90.00
#
_symmetry.space_group_name_H-M   'P 1'
#
loop_
_entity.id
_entity.type
_entity.pdbx_description
1 polymer ?
#
loop_
_entity_poly.entity_id
_entity_poly.type
_entity_poly.pdbx_seq_one_letter_code
_entity_poly.pdbx_strand_id
1 'polypeptide(L)'
;MPKAKGRVLITGGGGMIAGKQIIRRLLSTDTPITVYDTIFFPDELEILQQDFPNGDLKVVIGDVRDHATLSNAMTPDITGCIHLAAVSRVLWCLENERDCEDVNVRGTKAVLEAFKGDWFIQASSREVYGSATSFPVVEDTPHNPANVYGASKALAEDVIQRHVSDRQETGPLHVILLRFSNVYGSPADHRERLIPAIMTNALANRPIQIVGGDQDLDMVNIHDVVDAVSLAVNRLEERSSSPQSDKTSDIETFNIGTSASTSAMELLRKIFAITNSSSPLQTIPGDARFPDRYVGSTVKSSEVLGYKARVTMDEGLHRLAIEYLGETIDYLEQKLENECTDGGGYSVADLLELDGCTGTLAANVDDQPLYAYRVDAEEGALPTYGWRDEDEPTSWQFRVQPSQGKAAIRFARRLEDGSTDYYEALEDGRLLGSQSDFLADVDPISGYISLAFASSGAPLNPSHGAKVKGNEFRFRVTPFCCPGKPAPWPFFREDPLASAISDQRRETVRHFNASQRATLCQRLQDARDVAQHKLARLESYSRPIVLEQAPLPTGAPFEWRMRNLDACTNLCDHPTVCVDTGKCACAQAACVPRPRFPFGSHANLPDLSYPSPKIDWNAITGHDPDVLVDQVSKSSWLNVLRPGARRYLSRFPDFPIVNLTKLPDDVQTHRDHDPDEYDRLQTAWHGCFSADSVMERGIKLLSQEYTDQSLVFMPYYPMTLNVNEWAMNALEHHLPADFDKTRMIVPFTFDWGRCNTVLHNLYRVRDWSQPPPLLDQISSWQPMGDLNSPCYYMDQDVVIPARTCLQDKLRETFGDMSRVRPSRQRSVLATFKGRLNGAGSSVREKVMCERPYKHIEPKLVGANSLSVYWDRMKPGADYLETIGDTVFCPLPRGTTGWATRTIDVIYAGCIPVLIGDQTHHPFWDMLDWPKFSVQIDDDELDHLESVLLQRYTWEDVQRMQTNLMLVRDAFLYPTEGDMEANLSDRGPFFFALHGTALYRMTRYPT
;
A
#
# COMPACT_ATOMS: atom_id res chain seq x y z
N MET A 1 -3.00 21.50 37.14
CA MET A 1 -4.44 21.17 37.16
C MET A 1 -4.72 20.49 38.50
N PRO A 2 -5.71 20.94 39.31
CA PRO A 2 -6.15 20.21 40.50
C PRO A 2 -6.73 18.84 40.14
N LYS A 3 -6.64 17.90 41.08
CA LYS A 3 -7.27 16.57 41.00
C LYS A 3 -8.79 16.72 40.92
N ALA A 4 -9.45 16.06 39.97
CA ALA A 4 -10.91 16.04 39.89
C ALA A 4 -11.51 15.30 41.10
N LYS A 5 -12.72 15.69 41.52
CA LYS A 5 -13.36 15.14 42.73
C LYS A 5 -13.80 13.67 42.60
N GLY A 6 -14.02 13.21 41.37
CA GLY A 6 -14.41 11.85 41.05
C GLY A 6 -13.75 11.35 39.78
N ARG A 7 -14.27 10.26 39.25
CA ARG A 7 -13.76 9.68 38.01
C ARG A 7 -14.22 10.52 36.81
N VAL A 8 -13.32 10.70 35.84
CA VAL A 8 -13.63 11.38 34.58
C VAL A 8 -13.77 10.32 33.47
N LEU A 9 -14.92 10.33 32.78
CA LEU A 9 -15.12 9.57 31.55
C LEU A 9 -14.54 10.33 30.37
N ILE A 10 -13.69 9.70 29.57
CA ILE A 10 -13.19 10.25 28.30
C ILE A 10 -13.66 9.32 27.19
N THR A 11 -14.68 9.74 26.45
CA THR A 11 -15.05 9.02 25.23
C THR A 11 -14.14 9.47 24.09
N GLY A 12 -13.70 8.59 23.19
CA GLY A 12 -12.77 8.99 22.13
C GLY A 12 -11.35 9.21 22.65
N GLY A 13 -11.00 8.65 23.81
CA GLY A 13 -9.71 8.84 24.47
C GLY A 13 -8.55 8.11 23.80
N GLY A 14 -8.83 7.09 22.99
CA GLY A 14 -7.85 6.47 22.08
C GLY A 14 -7.53 7.35 20.87
N GLY A 15 -8.34 8.39 20.63
CA GLY A 15 -8.14 9.38 19.58
C GLY A 15 -6.78 10.07 19.64
N MET A 16 -6.12 10.12 18.49
CA MET A 16 -4.70 10.47 18.35
C MET A 16 -4.38 11.97 18.47
N ILE A 17 -5.39 12.84 18.36
CA ILE A 17 -5.19 14.30 18.41
C ILE A 17 -5.06 14.73 19.85
N ALA A 18 -6.10 14.59 20.67
CA ALA A 18 -6.12 15.14 22.03
C ALA A 18 -6.32 14.11 23.14
N GLY A 19 -6.97 12.97 22.85
CA GLY A 19 -7.40 12.00 23.87
C GLY A 19 -6.24 11.54 24.75
N LYS A 20 -5.16 11.05 24.13
CA LYS A 20 -3.98 10.54 24.84
C LYS A 20 -3.26 11.58 25.67
N GLN A 21 -3.12 12.80 25.15
CA GLN A 21 -2.45 13.88 25.86
C GLN A 21 -3.31 14.41 27.03
N ILE A 22 -4.63 14.41 26.87
CA ILE A 22 -5.58 14.70 27.95
C ILE A 22 -5.51 13.61 29.03
N ILE A 23 -5.44 12.32 28.66
CA ILE A 23 -5.26 11.20 29.60
C ILE A 23 -3.98 11.39 30.42
N ARG A 24 -2.82 11.59 29.76
CA ARG A 24 -1.54 11.85 30.45
C ARG A 24 -1.63 13.04 31.40
N ARG A 25 -2.26 14.14 30.94
CA ARG A 25 -2.44 15.34 31.77
C ARG A 25 -3.29 15.08 33.00
N LEU A 26 -4.39 14.35 32.87
CA LEU A 26 -5.27 14.01 34.00
C LEU A 26 -4.61 13.00 34.96
N LEU A 27 -3.92 11.97 34.46
CA LEU A 27 -3.19 11.02 35.30
C LEU A 27 -2.08 11.71 36.09
N SER A 28 -1.41 12.72 35.52
CA SER A 28 -0.40 13.52 36.25
C SER A 28 -0.95 14.31 37.44
N THR A 29 -2.28 14.35 37.61
CA THR A 29 -2.97 14.98 38.75
C THR A 29 -3.63 13.96 39.69
N ASP A 30 -3.33 12.66 39.53
CA ASP A 30 -3.96 11.55 40.24
C ASP A 30 -5.50 11.49 40.08
N THR A 31 -6.02 12.03 38.97
CA THR A 31 -7.45 11.97 38.65
C THR A 31 -7.79 10.58 38.11
N PRO A 32 -8.79 9.86 38.68
CA PRO A 32 -9.24 8.59 38.14
C PRO A 32 -9.91 8.76 36.77
N ILE A 33 -9.62 7.87 35.83
CA ILE A 33 -10.11 7.98 34.45
C ILE A 33 -10.81 6.67 34.03
N THR A 34 -11.90 6.79 33.28
CA THR A 34 -12.38 5.72 32.39
C THR A 34 -12.29 6.22 30.96
N VAL A 35 -11.57 5.50 30.11
CA VAL A 35 -11.54 5.71 28.67
C VAL A 35 -12.58 4.81 28.02
N TYR A 36 -13.42 5.37 27.15
CA TYR A 36 -14.38 4.64 26.34
C TYR A 36 -14.13 4.92 24.86
N ASP A 37 -13.66 3.93 24.12
CA ASP A 37 -13.28 4.11 22.72
C ASP A 37 -13.46 2.81 21.94
N THR A 38 -13.72 2.91 20.64
CA THR A 38 -13.68 1.76 19.74
C THR A 38 -12.28 1.18 19.62
N ILE A 39 -11.24 1.98 19.88
CA ILE A 39 -9.84 1.62 19.68
C ILE A 39 -9.00 2.10 20.87
N PHE A 40 -8.21 1.18 21.44
CA PHE A 40 -7.14 1.50 22.39
C PHE A 40 -6.11 0.37 22.35
N PHE A 41 -4.83 0.69 22.17
CA PHE A 41 -3.83 -0.35 21.93
C PHE A 41 -3.20 -0.87 23.24
N PRO A 42 -2.89 -2.19 23.33
CA PRO A 42 -2.32 -2.78 24.54
C PRO A 42 -0.94 -2.24 24.92
N ASP A 43 -0.06 -2.01 23.95
CA ASP A 43 1.27 -1.41 24.12
C ASP A 43 1.18 0.02 24.68
N GLU A 44 0.21 0.80 24.21
CA GLU A 44 -0.03 2.14 24.73
C GLU A 44 -0.55 2.13 26.18
N LEU A 45 -1.40 1.17 26.51
CA LEU A 45 -1.85 0.96 27.87
C LEU A 45 -0.67 0.60 28.78
N GLU A 46 0.23 -0.26 28.31
CA GLU A 46 1.44 -0.65 29.02
C GLU A 46 2.35 0.56 29.27
N ILE A 47 2.59 1.40 28.26
CA ILE A 47 3.36 2.64 28.40
C ILE A 47 2.73 3.58 29.43
N LEU A 48 1.40 3.79 29.38
CA LEU A 48 0.72 4.65 30.35
C LEU A 48 0.78 4.09 31.78
N GLN A 49 0.71 2.77 31.94
CA GLN A 49 0.86 2.11 33.24
C GLN A 49 2.31 2.19 33.76
N GLN A 50 3.30 2.18 32.88
CA GLN A 50 4.70 2.39 33.24
C GLN A 50 4.99 3.85 33.64
N ASP A 51 4.46 4.81 32.87
CA ASP A 51 4.59 6.26 33.13
C ASP A 51 3.86 6.67 34.43
N PHE A 52 2.70 6.05 34.70
CA PHE A 52 1.83 6.35 35.83
C PHE A 52 1.47 5.08 36.61
N PRO A 53 2.42 4.46 37.34
CA PRO A 53 2.20 3.16 38.00
C PRO A 53 1.15 3.18 39.11
N ASN A 54 0.84 4.35 39.66
CA ASN A 54 -0.21 4.55 40.65
C ASN A 54 -1.49 5.16 40.04
N GLY A 55 -1.56 5.32 38.72
CA GLY A 55 -2.68 5.91 38.02
C GLY A 55 -3.90 4.98 38.01
N ASP A 56 -5.07 5.52 38.34
CA ASP A 56 -6.34 4.80 38.24
C ASP A 56 -6.93 4.99 36.83
N LEU A 57 -6.46 4.15 35.90
CA LEU A 57 -6.89 4.14 34.49
C LEU A 57 -7.68 2.86 34.18
N LYS A 58 -8.94 3.02 33.78
CA LYS A 58 -9.77 1.95 33.21
C LYS A 58 -10.00 2.21 31.73
N VAL A 59 -9.76 1.20 30.88
CA VAL A 59 -10.06 1.27 29.45
C VAL A 59 -11.21 0.32 29.13
N VAL A 60 -12.24 0.82 28.44
CA VAL A 60 -13.39 0.06 27.97
C VAL A 60 -13.48 0.21 26.46
N ILE A 61 -13.34 -0.91 25.73
CA ILE A 61 -13.49 -0.92 24.28
C ILE A 61 -14.98 -1.00 23.93
N GLY A 62 -15.50 0.00 23.22
CA GLY A 62 -16.92 0.08 22.85
C GLY A 62 -17.24 1.24 21.91
N ASP A 63 -18.36 1.10 21.19
CA ASP A 63 -18.88 2.13 20.29
C ASP A 63 -19.93 2.98 21.01
N VAL A 64 -19.93 4.30 20.80
CA VAL A 64 -20.94 5.21 21.40
C VAL A 64 -22.36 4.94 20.88
N ARG A 65 -22.49 4.23 19.76
CA ARG A 65 -23.78 3.76 19.21
C ARG A 65 -24.32 2.53 19.93
N ASP A 66 -23.48 1.81 20.69
CA ASP A 66 -23.90 0.67 21.50
C ASP A 66 -24.31 1.13 22.90
N HIS A 67 -25.61 1.31 23.09
CA HIS A 67 -26.19 1.72 24.36
C HIS A 67 -25.88 0.77 25.52
N ALA A 68 -25.78 -0.55 25.29
CA ALA A 68 -25.56 -1.51 26.36
C ALA A 68 -24.12 -1.41 26.88
N THR A 69 -23.15 -1.40 25.98
CA THR A 69 -21.72 -1.28 26.34
C THR A 69 -21.42 0.09 26.95
N LEU A 70 -22.03 1.16 26.41
CA LEU A 70 -21.92 2.52 26.96
C LEU A 70 -22.49 2.62 28.38
N SER A 71 -23.66 2.03 28.63
CA SER A 71 -24.26 2.00 29.97
C SER A 71 -23.40 1.24 30.97
N ASN A 72 -22.72 0.17 30.55
CA ASN A 72 -21.81 -0.60 31.40
C ASN A 72 -20.50 0.15 31.72
N ALA A 73 -20.06 1.04 30.81
CA ALA A 73 -18.90 1.90 31.02
C ALA A 73 -19.19 3.03 32.02
N MET A 74 -20.45 3.43 32.16
CA MET A 74 -20.89 4.55 33.00
C MET A 74 -21.03 4.13 34.48
N THR A 75 -19.94 4.16 35.24
CA THR A 75 -19.94 3.81 36.67
C THR A 75 -20.41 4.96 37.59
N PRO A 76 -20.96 4.68 38.78
CA PRO A 76 -21.52 5.72 39.66
C PRO A 76 -20.52 6.74 40.21
N ASP A 77 -19.22 6.44 40.20
CA ASP A 77 -18.14 7.32 40.63
C ASP A 77 -17.73 8.34 39.55
N ILE A 78 -18.33 8.28 38.36
CA ILE A 78 -18.07 9.22 37.26
C ILE A 78 -18.80 10.54 37.52
N THR A 79 -18.04 11.59 37.81
CA THR A 79 -18.57 12.94 38.09
C THR A 79 -18.45 13.88 36.88
N GLY A 80 -17.60 13.56 35.92
CA GLY A 80 -17.33 14.39 34.76
C GLY A 80 -17.16 13.59 33.47
N CYS A 81 -17.51 14.20 32.34
CA CYS A 81 -17.28 13.62 31.01
C CYS A 81 -16.58 14.59 30.07
N ILE A 82 -15.55 14.11 29.37
CA ILE A 82 -14.90 14.76 28.24
C ILE A 82 -15.27 13.96 26.99
N HIS A 83 -16.22 14.47 26.20
CA HIS A 83 -16.72 13.81 25.01
C HIS A 83 -15.92 14.22 23.76
N LEU A 84 -14.97 13.35 23.37
CA LEU A 84 -14.13 13.52 22.17
C LEU A 84 -14.52 12.58 21.03
N ALA A 85 -15.31 11.53 21.29
CA ALA A 85 -15.68 10.53 20.29
C ALA A 85 -16.47 11.17 19.14
N ALA A 86 -15.91 11.14 17.93
CA ALA A 86 -16.50 11.69 16.72
C ALA A 86 -15.79 11.18 15.46
N VAL A 87 -16.54 11.06 14.36
CA VAL A 87 -15.97 11.13 13.01
C VAL A 87 -15.55 12.58 12.76
N SER A 88 -14.26 12.87 12.96
CA SER A 88 -13.74 14.25 13.03
C SER A 88 -13.19 14.80 11.71
N ARG A 89 -13.22 14.01 10.63
CA ARG A 89 -12.65 14.38 9.32
C ARG A 89 -13.75 14.74 8.33
N VAL A 90 -13.66 15.94 7.76
CA VAL A 90 -14.58 16.42 6.72
C VAL A 90 -14.69 15.43 5.57
N LEU A 91 -13.54 14.91 5.09
CA LEU A 91 -13.50 13.95 3.98
C LEU A 91 -14.24 12.65 4.31
N TRP A 92 -14.11 12.12 5.53
CA TRP A 92 -14.83 10.90 5.93
C TRP A 92 -16.33 11.12 6.05
N CYS A 93 -16.74 12.27 6.59
CA CYS A 93 -18.16 12.62 6.64
C CYS A 93 -18.77 12.82 5.25
N LEU A 94 -18.00 13.31 4.27
CA LEU A 94 -18.44 13.38 2.86
C LEU A 94 -18.51 11.99 2.20
N GLU A 95 -17.63 11.06 2.60
CA GLU A 95 -17.62 9.68 2.11
C GLU A 95 -18.78 8.84 2.65
N ASN A 96 -19.30 9.16 3.85
CA ASN A 96 -20.46 8.53 4.48
C ASN A 96 -21.14 9.47 5.50
N GLU A 97 -22.16 10.21 5.03
CA GLU A 97 -22.86 11.20 5.84
C GLU A 97 -23.64 10.58 7.00
N ARG A 98 -24.23 9.39 6.76
CA ARG A 98 -25.05 8.69 7.75
C ARG A 98 -24.22 8.27 8.96
N ASP A 99 -23.04 7.69 8.76
CA ASP A 99 -22.19 7.31 9.89
C ASP A 99 -21.66 8.52 10.65
N CYS A 100 -21.35 9.60 9.93
CA CYS A 100 -20.98 10.86 10.56
C CYS A 100 -22.11 11.37 11.48
N GLU A 101 -23.37 11.33 11.04
CA GLU A 101 -24.53 11.67 11.87
C GLU A 101 -24.75 10.69 13.03
N ASP A 102 -24.69 9.38 12.76
CA ASP A 102 -24.90 8.32 13.75
C ASP A 102 -23.91 8.42 14.91
N VAL A 103 -22.63 8.70 14.62
CA VAL A 103 -21.60 8.87 15.66
C VAL A 103 -21.66 10.26 16.29
N ASN A 104 -21.63 11.33 15.48
CA ASN A 104 -21.45 12.68 16.02
C ASN A 104 -22.72 13.27 16.64
N VAL A 105 -23.90 12.84 16.20
CA VAL A 105 -25.18 13.38 16.69
C VAL A 105 -25.86 12.37 17.59
N ARG A 106 -26.15 11.16 17.09
CA ARG A 106 -26.86 10.13 17.87
C ARG A 106 -25.97 9.55 18.97
N GLY A 107 -24.68 9.35 18.71
CA GLY A 107 -23.69 8.98 19.72
C GLY A 107 -23.58 10.01 20.85
N THR A 108 -23.51 11.31 20.53
CA THR A 108 -23.53 12.37 21.55
C THR A 108 -24.81 12.33 22.39
N LYS A 109 -25.97 12.11 21.76
CA LYS A 109 -27.24 11.94 22.46
C LYS A 109 -27.19 10.73 23.42
N ALA A 110 -26.70 9.58 22.96
CA ALA A 110 -26.58 8.36 23.76
C ALA A 110 -25.67 8.55 24.99
N VAL A 111 -24.54 9.23 24.81
CA VAL A 111 -23.61 9.56 25.92
C VAL A 111 -24.30 10.45 26.95
N LEU A 112 -25.00 11.51 26.52
CA LEU A 112 -25.72 12.41 27.42
C LEU A 112 -26.83 11.69 28.19
N GLU A 113 -27.59 10.80 27.53
CA GLU A 113 -28.67 10.03 28.15
C GLU A 113 -28.15 9.09 29.24
N ALA A 114 -27.01 8.43 28.98
CA ALA A 114 -26.33 7.56 29.94
C ALA A 114 -25.66 8.35 31.09
N PHE A 115 -25.16 9.56 30.82
CA PHE A 115 -24.33 10.33 31.76
C PHE A 115 -25.13 10.98 32.89
N LYS A 116 -24.75 10.65 34.14
CA LYS A 116 -25.39 11.15 35.38
C LYS A 116 -24.49 12.02 36.25
N GLY A 117 -23.30 12.38 35.77
CA GLY A 117 -22.38 13.27 36.51
C GLY A 117 -22.77 14.74 36.47
N ASP A 118 -21.91 15.57 37.06
CA ASP A 118 -22.15 16.99 37.35
C ASP A 118 -21.77 17.90 36.17
N TRP A 119 -20.76 17.50 35.38
CA TRP A 119 -20.25 18.34 34.30
C TRP A 119 -19.85 17.59 33.03
N PHE A 120 -19.93 18.29 31.90
CA PHE A 120 -19.69 17.73 30.56
C PHE A 120 -18.88 18.70 29.70
N ILE A 121 -17.87 18.19 28.98
CA ILE A 121 -17.11 18.94 27.97
C ILE A 121 -17.38 18.31 26.61
N GLN A 122 -17.85 19.11 25.67
CA GLN A 122 -17.99 18.70 24.27
C GLN A 122 -16.82 19.24 23.44
N ALA A 123 -16.14 18.34 22.72
CA ALA A 123 -15.28 18.73 21.62
C ALA A 123 -16.11 19.13 20.39
N SER A 124 -16.36 20.43 20.25
CA SER A 124 -16.95 21.03 19.04
C SER A 124 -15.86 21.51 18.08
N SER A 125 -16.23 22.23 17.02
CA SER A 125 -15.34 22.62 15.94
C SER A 125 -15.65 24.00 15.38
N ARG A 126 -14.64 24.69 14.86
CA ARG A 126 -14.82 25.86 14.00
C ARG A 126 -15.72 25.61 12.78
N GLU A 127 -15.86 24.36 12.34
CA GLU A 127 -16.64 23.99 11.15
C GLU A 127 -18.13 24.29 11.30
N VAL A 128 -18.63 24.51 12.53
CA VAL A 128 -20.02 24.96 12.76
C VAL A 128 -20.30 26.34 12.17
N TYR A 129 -19.27 27.18 12.01
CA TYR A 129 -19.40 28.52 11.43
C TYR A 129 -19.38 28.52 9.90
N GLY A 130 -18.83 27.46 9.28
CA GLY A 130 -18.54 27.36 7.84
C GLY A 130 -17.92 28.63 7.25
N SER A 131 -18.55 29.19 6.22
CA SER A 131 -18.05 30.38 5.51
C SER A 131 -18.48 31.67 6.22
N ALA A 132 -17.88 31.95 7.37
CA ALA A 132 -18.13 33.16 8.14
C ALA A 132 -17.79 34.43 7.33
N THR A 133 -18.61 35.48 7.47
CA THR A 133 -18.45 36.75 6.73
C THR A 133 -17.69 37.82 7.51
N SER A 134 -17.39 37.60 8.79
CA SER A 134 -16.72 38.54 9.69
C SER A 134 -15.62 37.86 10.48
N PHE A 135 -14.46 38.51 10.61
CA PHE A 135 -13.28 37.99 11.30
C PHE A 135 -12.72 39.03 12.30
N PRO A 136 -12.16 38.60 13.45
CA PRO A 136 -12.14 37.23 13.94
C PRO A 136 -13.55 36.73 14.33
N VAL A 137 -13.82 35.44 14.13
CA VAL A 137 -15.12 34.82 14.40
C VAL A 137 -15.33 34.72 15.90
N VAL A 138 -16.43 35.27 16.41
CA VAL A 138 -16.81 35.20 17.83
C VAL A 138 -17.84 34.09 18.08
N GLU A 139 -17.97 33.62 19.32
CA GLU A 139 -18.81 32.46 19.68
C GLU A 139 -20.29 32.63 19.37
N ASP A 140 -20.80 33.87 19.37
CA ASP A 140 -22.20 34.19 19.08
C ASP A 140 -22.51 34.23 17.57
N THR A 141 -21.51 33.97 16.72
CA THR A 141 -21.71 33.87 15.27
C THR A 141 -22.66 32.70 14.97
N PRO A 142 -23.73 32.90 14.18
CA PRO A 142 -24.67 31.83 13.84
C PRO A 142 -24.00 30.63 13.16
N HIS A 143 -24.54 29.44 13.40
CA HIS A 143 -24.09 28.25 12.67
C HIS A 143 -24.43 28.38 11.18
N ASN A 144 -23.43 28.17 10.32
CA ASN A 144 -23.57 28.16 8.87
C ASN A 144 -22.61 27.12 8.25
N PRO A 145 -22.75 25.83 8.60
CA PRO A 145 -21.78 24.81 8.21
C PRO A 145 -21.71 24.63 6.69
N ALA A 146 -20.49 24.57 6.14
CA ALA A 146 -20.25 24.40 4.70
C ALA A 146 -20.16 22.93 4.25
N ASN A 147 -20.11 21.99 5.20
CA ASN A 147 -19.95 20.56 4.94
C ASN A 147 -20.66 19.71 6.02
N VAL A 148 -20.76 18.41 5.74
CA VAL A 148 -21.46 17.42 6.57
C VAL A 148 -20.87 17.31 7.97
N TYR A 149 -19.55 17.39 8.11
CA TYR A 149 -18.89 17.36 9.41
C TYR A 149 -19.28 18.57 10.27
N GLY A 150 -19.20 19.79 9.72
CA GLY A 150 -19.65 21.01 10.39
C GLY A 150 -21.13 20.93 10.79
N ALA A 151 -21.99 20.42 9.91
CA ALA A 151 -23.41 20.22 10.19
C ALA A 151 -23.63 19.23 11.34
N SER A 152 -22.91 18.11 11.34
CA SER A 152 -22.99 17.12 12.42
C SER A 152 -22.57 17.69 13.78
N LYS A 153 -21.55 18.57 13.82
CA LYS A 153 -21.11 19.23 15.05
C LYS A 153 -22.12 20.27 15.53
N ALA A 154 -22.73 21.04 14.62
CA ALA A 154 -23.81 21.97 14.96
C ALA A 154 -25.02 21.22 15.53
N LEU A 155 -25.43 20.11 14.91
CA LEU A 155 -26.51 19.26 15.41
C LEU A 155 -26.19 18.63 16.77
N ALA A 156 -24.92 18.29 17.03
CA ALA A 156 -24.49 17.81 18.35
C ALA A 156 -24.60 18.90 19.42
N GLU A 157 -24.23 20.15 19.11
CA GLU A 157 -24.45 21.30 20.00
C GLU A 157 -25.95 21.50 20.30
N ASP A 158 -26.82 21.37 19.30
CA ASP A 158 -28.27 21.45 19.47
C ASP A 158 -28.82 20.31 20.35
N VAL A 159 -28.31 19.07 20.19
CA VAL A 159 -28.68 17.94 21.04
C VAL A 159 -28.34 18.22 22.50
N ILE A 160 -27.15 18.77 22.75
CA ILE A 160 -26.70 19.17 24.10
C ILE A 160 -27.62 20.27 24.65
N GLN A 161 -27.92 21.29 23.86
CA GLN A 161 -28.79 22.40 24.27
C GLN A 161 -30.17 21.90 24.70
N ARG A 162 -30.77 20.98 23.94
CA ARG A 162 -32.06 20.37 24.29
C ARG A 162 -31.94 19.52 25.56
N HIS A 163 -30.92 18.66 25.65
CA HIS A 163 -30.71 17.82 26.82
C HIS A 163 -30.56 18.65 28.11
N VAL A 164 -29.77 19.73 28.08
CA VAL A 164 -29.58 20.64 29.21
C VAL A 164 -30.87 21.34 29.61
N SER A 165 -31.69 21.75 28.63
CA SER A 165 -32.96 22.44 28.87
C SER A 165 -34.01 21.51 29.50
N ASP A 166 -34.01 20.23 29.11
CA ASP A 166 -34.97 19.22 29.56
C ASP A 166 -34.58 18.57 30.90
N ARG A 167 -33.33 18.78 31.36
CA ARG A 167 -32.76 18.13 32.56
C ARG A 167 -33.24 18.81 33.85
N GLN A 168 -34.46 18.48 34.29
CA GLN A 168 -35.02 18.98 35.56
C GLN A 168 -34.95 17.96 36.71
N GLU A 169 -34.96 16.65 36.44
CA GLU A 169 -35.11 15.61 37.47
C GLU A 169 -33.78 14.99 37.96
N THR A 170 -32.68 15.14 37.22
CA THR A 170 -31.40 14.43 37.49
C THR A 170 -30.28 15.34 38.03
N GLY A 171 -30.61 16.53 38.53
CA GLY A 171 -29.64 17.52 39.02
C GLY A 171 -29.04 18.40 37.92
N PRO A 172 -28.40 19.52 38.30
CA PRO A 172 -27.81 20.46 37.34
C PRO A 172 -26.68 19.80 36.55
N LEU A 173 -26.57 20.15 35.28
CA LEU A 173 -25.46 19.77 34.41
C LEU A 173 -24.78 21.02 33.89
N HIS A 174 -23.50 21.19 34.21
CA HIS A 174 -22.69 22.29 33.68
C HIS A 174 -21.93 21.81 32.44
N VAL A 175 -22.11 22.51 31.32
CA VAL A 175 -21.53 22.09 30.04
C VAL A 175 -20.59 23.15 29.48
N ILE A 176 -19.42 22.72 28.99
CA ILE A 176 -18.56 23.55 28.17
C ILE A 176 -18.45 22.99 26.76
N LEU A 177 -18.77 23.82 25.76
CA LEU A 177 -18.52 23.55 24.35
C LEU A 177 -17.19 24.20 23.96
N LEU A 178 -16.19 23.38 23.61
CA LEU A 178 -14.91 23.87 23.10
C LEU A 178 -14.90 23.76 21.58
N ARG A 179 -14.98 24.89 20.89
CA ARG A 179 -14.88 24.96 19.42
C ARG A 179 -13.40 25.04 19.03
N PHE A 180 -12.80 23.88 18.76
CA PHE A 180 -11.41 23.81 18.33
C PHE A 180 -11.24 24.35 16.90
N SER A 181 -10.19 25.14 16.70
CA SER A 181 -9.69 25.52 15.37
C SER A 181 -8.96 24.33 14.70
N ASN A 182 -8.02 24.59 13.78
CA ASN A 182 -7.24 23.55 13.13
C ASN A 182 -6.11 23.04 14.06
N VAL A 183 -6.37 21.94 14.76
CA VAL A 183 -5.42 21.35 15.72
C VAL A 183 -4.27 20.62 15.01
N TYR A 184 -3.04 20.80 15.49
CA TYR A 184 -1.85 20.07 15.00
C TYR A 184 -0.81 19.82 16.11
N GLY A 185 0.24 19.06 15.79
CA GLY A 185 1.44 18.97 16.64
C GLY A 185 1.63 17.63 17.34
N SER A 186 1.11 16.53 16.78
CA SER A 186 1.46 15.18 17.22
C SER A 186 1.74 14.29 16.00
N PRO A 187 2.78 13.44 16.03
CA PRO A 187 3.06 12.47 14.97
C PRO A 187 2.01 11.36 14.88
N ALA A 188 1.19 11.20 15.92
CA ALA A 188 0.07 10.28 15.94
C ALA A 188 -1.15 10.79 15.13
N ASP A 189 -1.18 12.08 14.76
CA ASP A 189 -2.31 12.65 14.02
C ASP A 189 -2.49 11.99 12.64
N HIS A 190 -3.70 12.08 12.09
CA HIS A 190 -4.05 11.42 10.85
C HIS A 190 -3.23 11.97 9.66
N ARG A 191 -2.55 11.09 8.93
CA ARG A 191 -1.60 11.43 7.85
C ARG A 191 -2.17 12.26 6.71
N GLU A 192 -3.45 12.12 6.40
CA GLU A 192 -4.14 12.94 5.39
C GLU A 192 -4.55 14.35 5.89
N ARG A 193 -4.25 14.74 7.14
CA ARG A 193 -4.42 16.13 7.59
C ARG A 193 -3.26 16.99 7.10
N LEU A 194 -3.51 18.28 6.96
CA LEU A 194 -2.62 19.22 6.27
C LEU A 194 -1.16 19.17 6.77
N ILE A 195 -0.92 19.43 8.06
CA ILE A 195 0.45 19.46 8.62
C ILE A 195 1.12 18.08 8.59
N PRO A 196 0.50 16.99 9.09
CA PRO A 196 1.08 15.65 8.98
C PRO A 196 1.43 15.28 7.54
N ALA A 197 0.51 15.47 6.58
CA ALA A 197 0.72 15.15 5.18
C ALA A 197 1.95 15.87 4.59
N ILE A 198 2.00 17.19 4.77
CA ILE A 198 3.08 18.03 4.24
C ILE A 198 4.40 17.67 4.95
N MET A 199 4.42 17.55 6.27
CA MET A 199 5.64 17.27 7.04
C MET A 199 6.24 15.90 6.68
N THR A 200 5.41 14.85 6.70
CA THR A 200 5.77 13.48 6.31
C THR A 200 6.34 13.44 4.90
N ASN A 201 5.70 14.08 3.93
CA ASN A 201 6.17 14.09 2.55
C ASN A 201 7.43 14.96 2.37
N ALA A 202 7.52 16.10 3.06
CA ALA A 202 8.66 17.01 2.98
C ALA A 202 9.94 16.39 3.56
N LEU A 203 9.86 15.76 4.74
CA LEU A 203 10.98 15.02 5.35
C LEU A 203 11.50 13.92 4.42
N ALA A 204 10.57 13.33 3.68
CA ALA A 204 10.76 12.23 2.75
C ALA A 204 11.14 12.69 1.31
N ASN A 205 11.22 13.98 1.00
CA ASN A 205 11.38 14.47 -0.39
C ASN A 205 10.37 13.89 -1.39
N ARG A 206 9.17 13.61 -0.91
CA ARG A 206 8.08 13.07 -1.73
C ARG A 206 7.16 14.17 -2.19
N PRO A 207 6.59 14.04 -3.39
CA PRO A 207 5.65 15.02 -3.90
C PRO A 207 4.53 15.40 -2.93
N ILE A 208 4.23 16.69 -2.91
CA ILE A 208 3.23 17.29 -2.04
C ILE A 208 2.15 17.88 -2.93
N GLN A 209 0.91 17.47 -2.70
CA GLN A 209 -0.26 18.08 -3.31
C GLN A 209 -0.90 19.04 -2.31
N ILE A 210 -1.15 20.27 -2.76
CA ILE A 210 -1.98 21.23 -2.04
C ILE A 210 -3.24 21.49 -2.87
N VAL A 211 -4.39 21.29 -2.23
CA VAL A 211 -5.71 21.65 -2.78
C VAL A 211 -5.99 23.10 -2.42
N GLY A 212 -6.19 23.96 -3.42
CA GLY A 212 -6.19 25.41 -3.26
C GLY A 212 -4.77 25.94 -3.06
N GLY A 213 -4.51 26.66 -1.97
CA GLY A 213 -3.20 27.25 -1.65
C GLY A 213 -3.33 28.61 -0.97
N ASP A 214 -4.40 29.34 -1.27
CA ASP A 214 -4.64 30.67 -0.73
C ASP A 214 -5.44 30.67 0.58
N GLN A 215 -5.60 29.50 1.21
CA GLN A 215 -6.39 29.41 2.43
C GLN A 215 -5.68 30.02 3.64
N ASP A 216 -6.44 30.77 4.44
CA ASP A 216 -6.04 31.40 5.69
C ASP A 216 -6.51 30.56 6.89
N LEU A 217 -5.54 30.00 7.63
CA LEU A 217 -5.79 29.00 8.67
C LEU A 217 -5.32 29.48 10.04
N ASP A 218 -6.23 29.49 11.02
CA ASP A 218 -5.87 29.54 12.44
C ASP A 218 -5.50 28.13 12.92
N MET A 219 -4.21 27.89 13.09
CA MET A 219 -3.63 26.61 13.47
C MET A 219 -3.24 26.63 14.95
N VAL A 220 -3.82 25.73 15.76
CA VAL A 220 -3.57 25.66 17.21
C VAL A 220 -2.79 24.40 17.55
N ASN A 221 -1.73 24.54 18.34
CA ASN A 221 -0.94 23.39 18.77
C ASN A 221 -1.71 22.55 19.78
N ILE A 222 -1.50 21.23 19.75
CA ILE A 222 -2.20 20.30 20.62
C ILE A 222 -1.97 20.55 22.11
N HIS A 223 -0.78 20.99 22.51
CA HIS A 223 -0.52 21.31 23.91
C HIS A 223 -1.39 22.46 24.41
N ASP A 224 -1.64 23.47 23.58
CA ASP A 224 -2.55 24.56 23.91
C ASP A 224 -4.01 24.07 24.02
N VAL A 225 -4.41 23.10 23.19
CA VAL A 225 -5.72 22.45 23.29
C VAL A 225 -5.86 21.67 24.60
N VAL A 226 -4.83 20.91 24.99
CA VAL A 226 -4.81 20.17 26.28
C VAL A 226 -4.87 21.13 27.46
N ASP A 227 -4.19 22.27 27.37
CA ASP A 227 -4.27 23.34 28.36
C ASP A 227 -5.68 23.95 28.43
N ALA A 228 -6.33 24.21 27.29
CA ALA A 228 -7.71 24.69 27.24
C ALA A 228 -8.69 23.70 27.89
N VAL A 229 -8.57 22.40 27.60
CA VAL A 229 -9.39 21.35 28.23
C VAL A 229 -9.12 21.30 29.74
N SER A 230 -7.86 21.39 30.17
CA SER A 230 -7.50 21.42 31.59
C SER A 230 -8.14 22.61 32.32
N LEU A 231 -8.15 23.79 31.68
CA LEU A 231 -8.79 25.00 32.22
C LEU A 231 -10.31 24.85 32.28
N ALA A 232 -10.93 24.25 31.26
CA ALA A 232 -12.36 23.97 31.23
C ALA A 232 -12.77 23.00 32.35
N VAL A 233 -12.01 21.93 32.58
CA VAL A 233 -12.26 21.00 33.71
C VAL A 233 -12.18 21.74 35.04
N ASN A 234 -11.16 22.58 35.27
CA ASN A 234 -11.05 23.33 36.52
C ASN A 234 -12.26 24.24 36.76
N ARG A 235 -12.70 24.95 35.72
CA ARG A 235 -13.88 25.81 35.80
C ARG A 235 -15.15 25.02 36.13
N LEU A 236 -15.33 23.87 35.51
CA LEU A 236 -16.49 23.00 35.74
C LEU A 236 -16.47 22.38 37.14
N GLU A 237 -15.31 21.95 37.62
CA GLU A 237 -15.12 21.46 38.99
C GLU A 237 -15.43 22.55 40.02
N GLU A 238 -14.93 23.77 39.82
CA GLU A 238 -15.23 24.92 40.70
C GLU A 238 -16.72 25.25 40.73
N ARG A 239 -17.39 25.25 39.58
CA ARG A 239 -18.82 25.52 39.47
C ARG A 239 -19.68 24.45 40.10
N SER A 240 -19.38 23.18 39.84
CA SER A 240 -20.09 22.03 40.41
C SER A 240 -19.90 21.95 41.94
N SER A 241 -18.82 22.54 42.46
CA SER A 241 -18.47 22.53 43.88
C SER A 241 -19.00 23.72 44.68
N SER A 242 -19.46 24.78 44.03
CA SER A 242 -19.83 26.03 44.69
C SER A 242 -21.16 25.87 45.44
N PRO A 243 -21.23 26.16 46.77
CA PRO A 243 -22.50 26.16 47.51
C PRO A 243 -23.49 27.23 47.04
N GLN A 244 -23.01 28.19 46.24
CA GLN A 244 -23.72 29.34 45.69
C GLN A 244 -23.93 29.24 44.18
N SER A 245 -23.58 28.13 43.51
CA SER A 245 -23.93 27.95 42.11
C SER A 245 -25.46 27.92 41.96
N ASP A 246 -25.96 28.62 40.93
CA ASP A 246 -27.33 28.46 40.50
C ASP A 246 -27.58 26.97 40.28
N LYS A 247 -28.64 26.41 40.89
CA LYS A 247 -29.04 25.01 40.72
C LYS A 247 -29.59 24.71 39.31
N THR A 248 -29.22 25.52 38.32
CA THR A 248 -29.67 25.44 36.94
C THR A 248 -28.53 24.94 36.06
N SER A 249 -28.85 23.98 35.21
CA SER A 249 -27.94 23.54 34.14
C SER A 249 -27.63 24.73 33.20
N ASP A 250 -26.40 24.81 32.70
CA ASP A 250 -25.98 25.87 31.80
C ASP A 250 -24.90 25.43 30.82
N ILE A 251 -24.73 26.23 29.75
CA ILE A 251 -23.80 25.96 28.66
C ILE A 251 -22.92 27.19 28.44
N GLU A 252 -21.61 27.00 28.48
CA GLU A 252 -20.63 28.00 28.07
C GLU A 252 -19.89 27.53 26.82
N THR A 253 -19.80 28.40 25.82
CA THR A 253 -19.06 28.12 24.57
C THR A 253 -17.79 28.95 24.50
N PHE A 254 -16.68 28.34 24.10
CA PHE A 254 -15.39 29.00 23.90
C PHE A 254 -14.74 28.57 22.58
N ASN A 255 -14.26 29.55 21.82
CA ASN A 255 -13.35 29.33 20.71
C ASN A 255 -11.94 29.06 21.24
N ILE A 256 -11.33 27.96 20.79
CA ILE A 256 -9.96 27.59 21.13
C ILE A 256 -9.13 27.62 19.84
N GLY A 257 -8.26 28.63 19.75
CA GLY A 257 -7.44 28.94 18.58
C GLY A 257 -6.30 29.87 18.97
N THR A 258 -5.68 30.52 18.00
CA THR A 258 -4.59 31.48 18.23
C THR A 258 -5.03 32.93 18.03
N SER A 259 -6.18 33.18 17.40
CA SER A 259 -6.56 34.49 16.83
C SER A 259 -5.59 35.01 15.76
N ALA A 260 -4.68 34.17 15.26
CA ALA A 260 -3.76 34.48 14.18
C ALA A 260 -4.08 33.64 12.94
N SER A 261 -3.81 34.18 11.75
CA SER A 261 -3.90 33.44 10.50
C SER A 261 -2.52 33.02 10.04
N THR A 262 -2.42 31.84 9.41
CA THR A 262 -1.26 31.41 8.62
C THR A 262 -1.78 30.89 7.29
N SER A 263 -1.25 31.40 6.18
CA SER A 263 -1.63 30.89 4.86
C SER A 263 -1.10 29.47 4.64
N ALA A 264 -1.81 28.65 3.87
CA ALA A 264 -1.34 27.30 3.52
C ALA A 264 0.04 27.33 2.82
N MET A 265 0.29 28.33 1.96
CA MET A 265 1.61 28.52 1.32
C MET A 265 2.71 28.95 2.30
N GLU A 266 2.40 29.79 3.28
CA GLU A 266 3.37 30.13 4.33
C GLU A 266 3.76 28.90 5.16
N LEU A 267 2.75 28.12 5.57
CA LEU A 267 2.97 26.86 6.28
C LEU A 267 3.87 25.91 5.48
N LEU A 268 3.61 25.77 4.19
CA LEU A 268 4.42 24.95 3.29
C LEU A 268 5.88 25.44 3.25
N ARG A 269 6.11 26.75 3.05
CA ARG A 269 7.47 27.32 3.02
C ARG A 269 8.22 27.12 4.34
N LYS A 270 7.54 27.25 5.48
CA LYS A 270 8.11 26.99 6.81
C LYS A 270 8.51 25.52 6.97
N ILE A 271 7.64 24.58 6.56
CA ILE A 271 7.96 23.15 6.59
C ILE A 271 9.14 22.83 5.67
N PHE A 272 9.17 23.39 4.45
CA PHE A 272 10.29 23.20 3.52
C PHE A 272 11.61 23.72 4.10
N ALA A 273 11.60 24.84 4.81
CA ALA A 273 12.78 25.38 5.47
C ALA A 273 13.28 24.47 6.60
N ILE A 274 12.41 24.01 7.49
CA ILE A 274 12.78 23.10 8.59
C ILE A 274 13.36 21.78 8.05
N THR A 275 12.69 21.22 7.06
CA THR A 275 13.03 19.90 6.51
C THR A 275 14.16 19.96 5.48
N ASN A 276 14.49 21.16 4.95
CA ASN A 276 15.35 21.35 3.78
C ASN A 276 14.87 20.50 2.60
N SER A 277 13.56 20.51 2.34
CA SER A 277 12.92 19.63 1.37
C SER A 277 13.13 20.10 -0.06
N SER A 278 13.28 19.12 -0.96
CA SER A 278 13.27 19.26 -2.41
C SER A 278 12.03 18.66 -3.05
N SER A 279 10.99 18.39 -2.25
CA SER A 279 9.74 17.77 -2.69
C SER A 279 9.08 18.57 -3.82
N PRO A 280 8.70 17.94 -4.95
CA PRO A 280 7.85 18.56 -5.94
C PRO A 280 6.54 19.02 -5.33
N LEU A 281 6.07 20.21 -5.72
CA LEU A 281 4.79 20.76 -5.27
C LEU A 281 3.82 20.79 -6.44
N GLN A 282 2.63 20.25 -6.23
CA GLN A 282 1.52 20.42 -7.14
C GLN A 282 0.37 21.13 -6.45
N THR A 283 -0.14 22.17 -7.13
CA THR A 283 -1.34 22.89 -6.74
C THR A 283 -2.53 22.40 -7.54
N ILE A 284 -3.61 21.99 -6.87
CA ILE A 284 -4.88 21.55 -7.46
C ILE A 284 -5.94 22.60 -7.13
N PRO A 285 -6.94 22.88 -7.99
CA PRO A 285 -8.00 23.84 -7.67
C PRO A 285 -8.72 23.53 -6.34
N GLY A 286 -9.07 24.59 -5.59
CA GLY A 286 -9.81 24.49 -4.33
C GLY A 286 -11.24 23.93 -4.48
N ASP A 287 -11.82 23.55 -3.35
CA ASP A 287 -13.18 22.99 -3.28
C ASP A 287 -14.02 23.83 -2.30
N ALA A 288 -15.13 24.39 -2.79
CA ALA A 288 -15.99 25.32 -2.04
C ALA A 288 -16.59 24.74 -0.75
N ARG A 289 -16.55 23.41 -0.56
CA ARG A 289 -16.96 22.72 0.68
C ARG A 289 -15.96 22.91 1.83
N PHE A 290 -14.78 23.45 1.54
CA PHE A 290 -13.74 23.79 2.51
C PHE A 290 -13.63 25.32 2.57
N PRO A 291 -13.99 25.96 3.69
CA PRO A 291 -13.87 27.40 3.82
C PRO A 291 -12.43 27.87 3.61
N ASP A 292 -12.24 28.85 2.73
CA ASP A 292 -10.90 29.38 2.39
C ASP A 292 -10.29 30.22 3.51
N ARG A 293 -11.07 30.64 4.51
CA ARG A 293 -10.55 31.48 5.60
C ARG A 293 -11.24 31.20 6.93
N TYR A 294 -10.45 31.02 7.98
CA TYR A 294 -10.92 31.04 9.36
C TYR A 294 -9.89 31.62 10.33
N VAL A 295 -10.35 32.58 11.14
CA VAL A 295 -9.62 33.09 12.31
C VAL A 295 -10.62 33.24 13.46
N GLY A 296 -10.42 32.52 14.55
CA GLY A 296 -11.34 32.55 15.71
C GLY A 296 -10.88 33.55 16.76
N SER A 297 -11.80 34.30 17.36
CA SER A 297 -11.50 35.20 18.48
C SER A 297 -11.30 34.40 19.75
N THR A 298 -10.18 34.60 20.45
CA THR A 298 -9.89 33.94 21.74
C THR A 298 -10.17 34.85 22.94
N VAL A 299 -10.73 36.05 22.74
CA VAL A 299 -10.97 37.04 23.81
C VAL A 299 -11.74 36.43 24.98
N LYS A 300 -12.89 35.79 24.70
CA LYS A 300 -13.74 35.17 25.72
C LYS A 300 -13.00 34.05 26.47
N SER A 301 -12.33 33.15 25.75
CA SER A 301 -11.54 32.07 26.38
C SER A 301 -10.40 32.61 27.24
N SER A 302 -9.75 33.70 26.85
CA SER A 302 -8.69 34.34 27.63
C SER A 302 -9.24 35.02 28.89
N GLU A 303 -10.33 35.77 28.78
CA GLU A 303 -10.92 36.51 29.91
C GLU A 303 -11.59 35.59 30.93
N VAL A 304 -12.23 34.51 30.47
CA VAL A 304 -13.06 33.64 31.32
C VAL A 304 -12.32 32.38 31.78
N LEU A 305 -11.51 31.75 30.93
CA LEU A 305 -10.74 30.54 31.28
C LEU A 305 -9.28 30.85 31.63
N GLY A 306 -8.76 32.04 31.29
CA GLY A 306 -7.33 32.32 31.34
C GLY A 306 -6.53 31.66 30.22
N TYR A 307 -7.19 31.21 29.15
CA TYR A 307 -6.56 30.54 28.02
C TYR A 307 -5.63 31.48 27.24
N LYS A 308 -4.44 30.99 26.90
CA LYS A 308 -3.50 31.64 25.99
C LYS A 308 -2.80 30.58 25.16
N ALA A 309 -2.80 30.74 23.84
CA ALA A 309 -1.95 29.94 22.97
C ALA A 309 -0.49 30.32 23.23
N ARG A 310 0.33 29.36 23.66
CA ARG A 310 1.74 29.58 24.05
C ARG A 310 2.71 29.07 22.99
N VAL A 311 2.33 28.05 22.24
CA VAL A 311 3.19 27.45 21.23
C VAL A 311 3.02 28.22 19.93
N THR A 312 4.10 28.83 19.45
CA THR A 312 4.08 29.50 18.14
C THR A 312 4.04 28.48 17.01
N MET A 313 3.62 28.90 15.81
CA MET A 313 3.66 28.06 14.62
C MET A 313 5.05 27.43 14.41
N ASP A 314 6.08 28.27 14.47
CA ASP A 314 7.47 27.89 14.25
C ASP A 314 7.97 26.87 15.28
N GLU A 315 7.67 27.10 16.56
CA GLU A 315 8.01 26.16 17.63
C GLU A 315 7.27 24.83 17.48
N GLY A 316 5.97 24.87 17.17
CA GLY A 316 5.15 23.67 17.01
C GLY A 316 5.59 22.81 15.83
N LEU A 317 5.94 23.42 14.68
CA LEU A 317 6.45 22.69 13.52
C LEU A 317 7.84 22.10 13.76
N HIS A 318 8.71 22.84 14.45
CA HIS A 318 10.06 22.38 14.77
C HIS A 318 10.03 21.18 15.72
N ARG A 319 9.23 21.25 16.80
CA ARG A 319 9.01 20.11 17.72
C ARG A 319 8.47 18.89 16.98
N LEU A 320 7.46 19.09 16.12
CA LEU A 320 6.86 18.01 15.35
C LEU A 320 7.88 17.35 14.39
N ALA A 321 8.77 18.12 13.77
CA ALA A 321 9.82 17.57 12.91
C ALA A 321 10.87 16.77 13.70
N ILE A 322 11.26 17.25 14.90
CA ILE A 322 12.14 16.52 15.82
C ILE A 322 11.50 15.21 16.26
N GLU A 323 10.23 15.28 16.70
CA GLU A 323 9.46 14.10 17.07
C GLU A 323 9.50 13.10 15.94
N TYR A 324 8.99 13.43 14.73
CA TYR A 324 9.03 12.51 13.58
C TYR A 324 10.40 11.88 13.29
N LEU A 325 11.50 12.62 13.43
CA LEU A 325 12.85 12.12 13.13
C LEU A 325 13.38 11.18 14.22
N GLY A 326 13.24 11.51 15.51
CA GLY A 326 13.70 10.63 16.60
C GLY A 326 13.00 9.28 16.56
N GLU A 327 11.70 9.36 16.38
CA GLU A 327 10.78 8.24 16.20
C GLU A 327 11.12 7.41 14.93
N THR A 328 11.56 8.05 13.83
CA THR A 328 12.10 7.36 12.63
C THR A 328 13.40 6.61 12.93
N ILE A 329 14.28 7.20 13.73
CA ILE A 329 15.57 6.60 14.12
C ILE A 329 15.33 5.36 14.96
N ASP A 330 14.48 5.43 15.99
CA ASP A 330 14.15 4.29 16.87
C ASP A 330 13.69 3.07 16.06
N TYR A 331 12.85 3.30 15.06
CA TYR A 331 12.41 2.23 14.16
C TYR A 331 13.52 1.67 13.28
N LEU A 332 14.36 2.54 12.69
CA LEU A 332 15.48 2.09 11.86
C LEU A 332 16.48 1.29 12.69
N GLU A 333 16.70 1.67 13.95
CA GLU A 333 17.52 0.94 14.90
C GLU A 333 16.91 -0.43 15.23
N GLN A 334 15.62 -0.49 15.58
CA GLN A 334 14.91 -1.76 15.79
C GLN A 334 14.98 -2.68 14.55
N LYS A 335 14.87 -2.11 13.34
CA LYS A 335 15.01 -2.86 12.09
C LYS A 335 16.43 -3.32 11.84
N LEU A 336 17.44 -2.50 12.11
CA LEU A 336 18.83 -2.93 12.04
C LEU A 336 19.12 -4.05 13.05
N GLU A 337 18.54 -3.98 14.24
CA GLU A 337 18.67 -5.04 15.24
C GLU A 337 18.02 -6.35 14.77
N ASN A 338 16.82 -6.30 14.20
CA ASN A 338 16.09 -7.49 13.76
C ASN A 338 16.61 -8.07 12.44
N GLU A 339 16.95 -7.23 11.48
CA GLU A 339 17.29 -7.62 10.11
C GLU A 339 18.80 -7.66 9.86
N CYS A 340 19.63 -6.97 10.66
CA CYS A 340 21.04 -6.72 10.33
C CYS A 340 22.05 -7.08 11.43
N THR A 341 21.61 -7.57 12.58
CA THR A 341 22.54 -8.11 13.57
C THR A 341 23.22 -9.35 13.02
N ASP A 342 24.56 -9.36 13.13
CA ASP A 342 25.41 -10.53 12.95
C ASP A 342 25.05 -11.57 14.02
N GLY A 343 24.01 -12.35 13.79
CA GLY A 343 23.92 -13.67 14.40
C GLY A 343 25.22 -14.37 13.99
N GLY A 344 26.15 -14.51 14.93
CA GLY A 344 27.54 -14.94 14.66
C GLY A 344 27.60 -16.04 13.63
N GLY A 345 28.55 -15.94 12.69
CA GLY A 345 28.65 -16.76 11.48
C GLY A 345 28.07 -18.18 11.64
N TYR A 346 27.14 -18.52 10.76
CA TYR A 346 26.41 -19.77 10.81
C TYR A 346 27.37 -20.96 10.84
N SER A 347 27.08 -21.93 11.70
CA SER A 347 27.91 -23.09 11.95
C SER A 347 27.80 -24.12 10.82
N VAL A 348 28.74 -25.06 10.75
CA VAL A 348 28.61 -26.24 9.86
C VAL A 348 27.32 -27.02 10.17
N ALA A 349 26.79 -26.98 11.40
CA ALA A 349 25.54 -27.64 11.75
C ALA A 349 24.32 -27.00 11.05
N ASP A 350 24.36 -25.69 10.84
CA ASP A 350 23.33 -24.96 10.10
C ASP A 350 23.35 -25.39 8.62
N LEU A 351 24.53 -25.57 8.02
CA LEU A 351 24.66 -26.05 6.63
C LEU A 351 24.16 -27.47 6.40
N LEU A 352 24.16 -28.33 7.42
CA LEU A 352 23.64 -29.70 7.31
C LEU A 352 22.13 -29.74 7.15
N GLU A 353 21.40 -28.68 7.52
CA GLU A 353 19.97 -28.58 7.27
C GLU A 353 19.63 -28.38 5.77
N LEU A 354 20.64 -28.14 4.91
CA LEU A 354 20.50 -28.12 3.45
C LEU A 354 20.47 -29.51 2.81
N ASP A 355 20.70 -30.58 3.57
CA ASP A 355 20.72 -31.95 3.05
C ASP A 355 19.34 -32.34 2.46
N GLY A 356 19.32 -32.71 1.19
CA GLY A 356 18.10 -33.09 0.47
C GLY A 356 17.32 -31.91 -0.13
N CYS A 357 17.78 -30.67 0.05
CA CYS A 357 17.18 -29.51 -0.61
C CYS A 357 17.50 -29.50 -2.10
N THR A 358 16.65 -28.83 -2.88
CA THR A 358 16.86 -28.56 -4.31
C THR A 358 17.25 -27.11 -4.52
N GLY A 359 17.75 -26.70 -5.69
CA GLY A 359 18.07 -25.30 -5.94
C GLY A 359 18.82 -25.06 -7.24
N THR A 360 19.03 -23.78 -7.53
CA THR A 360 19.72 -23.34 -8.75
C THR A 360 21.19 -23.08 -8.44
N LEU A 361 22.07 -23.45 -9.38
CA LEU A 361 23.51 -23.22 -9.28
C LEU A 361 23.94 -22.14 -10.30
N ALA A 362 24.57 -21.08 -9.80
CA ALA A 362 25.17 -20.03 -10.61
C ALA A 362 26.66 -19.87 -10.27
N ALA A 363 27.48 -19.58 -11.27
CA ALA A 363 28.91 -19.31 -11.11
C ALA A 363 29.24 -17.86 -11.52
N ASN A 364 30.22 -17.25 -10.86
CA ASN A 364 30.79 -15.97 -11.30
C ASN A 364 32.00 -16.20 -12.19
N VAL A 365 31.97 -15.66 -13.41
CA VAL A 365 33.12 -15.58 -14.30
C VAL A 365 33.27 -14.14 -14.76
N ASP A 366 34.33 -13.45 -14.33
CA ASP A 366 34.61 -12.03 -14.67
C ASP A 366 33.42 -11.07 -14.43
N ASP A 367 32.75 -11.22 -13.28
CA ASP A 367 31.53 -10.48 -12.88
C ASP A 367 30.30 -10.73 -13.76
N GLN A 368 30.32 -11.78 -14.58
CA GLN A 368 29.15 -12.28 -15.30
C GLN A 368 28.60 -13.56 -14.63
N PRO A 369 27.30 -13.61 -14.30
CA PRO A 369 26.65 -14.81 -13.79
C PRO A 369 26.45 -15.83 -14.92
N LEU A 370 26.97 -17.05 -14.77
CA LEU A 370 26.69 -18.17 -15.67
C LEU A 370 25.85 -19.23 -14.97
N TYR A 371 24.90 -19.83 -15.70
CA TYR A 371 24.02 -20.88 -15.20
C TYR A 371 24.40 -22.26 -15.73
N ALA A 372 24.28 -23.26 -14.86
CA ALA A 372 24.48 -24.64 -15.24
C ALA A 372 23.28 -25.14 -16.07
N TYR A 373 23.55 -25.70 -17.26
CA TYR A 373 22.54 -26.26 -18.16
C TYR A 373 22.97 -27.61 -18.77
N ARG A 374 21.99 -28.36 -19.31
CA ARG A 374 22.21 -29.65 -20.00
C ARG A 374 22.61 -29.43 -21.45
N VAL A 375 23.68 -30.09 -21.90
CA VAL A 375 23.98 -30.26 -23.33
C VAL A 375 23.49 -31.64 -23.72
N ASP A 376 22.55 -31.70 -24.66
CA ASP A 376 22.10 -32.98 -25.21
C ASP A 376 23.28 -33.68 -25.89
N ALA A 377 23.57 -34.89 -25.43
CA ALA A 377 24.62 -35.73 -25.99
C ALA A 377 24.09 -36.44 -27.24
N GLU A 378 24.94 -36.64 -28.23
CA GLU A 378 24.67 -37.54 -29.35
C GLU A 378 24.40 -38.97 -28.82
N GLU A 379 23.60 -39.77 -29.54
CA GLU A 379 23.22 -41.13 -29.13
C GLU A 379 24.46 -41.97 -28.72
N GLY A 380 24.47 -42.40 -27.46
CA GLY A 380 25.52 -43.25 -26.89
C GLY A 380 26.62 -42.52 -26.12
N ALA A 381 26.60 -41.18 -26.04
CA ALA A 381 27.49 -40.41 -25.17
C ALA A 381 26.82 -40.07 -23.82
N LEU A 382 27.64 -39.96 -22.76
CA LEU A 382 27.17 -39.45 -21.47
C LEU A 382 26.70 -37.99 -21.64
N PRO A 383 25.59 -37.57 -21.01
CA PRO A 383 25.16 -36.18 -21.01
C PRO A 383 26.32 -35.28 -20.57
N THR A 384 26.62 -34.25 -21.35
CA THR A 384 27.61 -33.23 -20.95
C THR A 384 26.87 -32.01 -20.43
N TYR A 385 27.52 -31.26 -19.53
CA TYR A 385 26.92 -30.09 -18.90
C TYR A 385 27.82 -28.88 -19.17
N GLY A 386 27.21 -27.72 -19.38
CA GLY A 386 27.92 -26.49 -19.70
C GLY A 386 27.42 -25.29 -18.92
N TRP A 387 28.05 -24.15 -19.17
CA TRP A 387 27.69 -22.84 -18.64
C TRP A 387 27.23 -21.91 -19.77
N ARG A 388 26.03 -21.31 -19.69
CA ARG A 388 25.47 -20.37 -20.69
C ARG A 388 24.85 -19.15 -20.00
N ASP A 389 24.64 -18.12 -20.81
CA ASP A 389 24.12 -16.79 -20.47
C ASP A 389 22.57 -16.70 -20.52
N GLU A 390 21.81 -17.82 -20.53
CA GLU A 390 20.39 -17.82 -20.94
C GLU A 390 19.37 -18.50 -19.98
N ASP A 391 18.09 -18.11 -20.17
CA ASP A 391 16.79 -18.24 -19.47
C ASP A 391 16.33 -19.59 -18.82
N GLU A 392 17.14 -20.66 -18.81
CA GLU A 392 16.70 -21.99 -18.37
C GLU A 392 17.58 -22.59 -17.26
N PRO A 393 17.31 -22.26 -15.98
CA PRO A 393 18.00 -22.92 -14.88
C PRO A 393 17.55 -24.37 -14.76
N THR A 394 18.48 -25.31 -14.58
CA THR A 394 18.13 -26.66 -14.13
C THR A 394 18.11 -26.72 -12.61
N SER A 395 17.12 -27.40 -12.02
CA SER A 395 17.03 -27.64 -10.57
C SER A 395 18.00 -28.76 -10.15
N TRP A 396 18.78 -28.52 -9.08
CA TRP A 396 19.80 -29.43 -8.53
C TRP A 396 19.47 -29.80 -7.08
N GLN A 397 19.49 -31.08 -6.73
CA GLN A 397 19.50 -31.59 -5.35
C GLN A 397 20.90 -31.48 -4.72
N PHE A 398 20.95 -31.09 -3.45
CA PHE A 398 22.17 -30.98 -2.66
C PHE A 398 22.22 -32.07 -1.60
N ARG A 399 23.41 -32.65 -1.39
CA ARG A 399 23.69 -33.51 -0.23
C ARG A 399 24.82 -32.88 0.57
N VAL A 400 24.59 -32.58 1.83
CA VAL A 400 25.57 -31.87 2.68
C VAL A 400 26.04 -32.76 3.81
N GLN A 401 27.36 -32.87 4.01
CA GLN A 401 27.97 -33.72 5.03
C GLN A 401 29.07 -32.97 5.79
N PRO A 402 29.33 -33.27 7.08
CA PRO A 402 30.39 -32.60 7.84
C PRO A 402 31.78 -33.05 7.38
N SER A 403 32.74 -32.14 7.21
CA SER A 403 34.13 -32.49 6.86
C SER A 403 35.16 -31.45 7.35
N GLN A 404 36.03 -31.84 8.29
CA GLN A 404 37.19 -31.04 8.78
C GLN A 404 36.89 -29.58 9.16
N GLY A 405 35.76 -29.30 9.81
CA GLY A 405 35.36 -27.93 10.18
C GLY A 405 34.76 -27.12 9.03
N LYS A 406 34.54 -27.75 7.87
CA LYS A 406 33.79 -27.26 6.70
C LYS A 406 32.65 -28.23 6.36
N ALA A 407 31.85 -27.89 5.35
CA ALA A 407 30.85 -28.79 4.78
C ALA A 407 31.38 -29.43 3.49
N ALA A 408 31.07 -30.71 3.27
CA ALA A 408 31.21 -31.38 1.99
C ALA A 408 29.86 -31.38 1.27
N ILE A 409 29.80 -30.91 0.02
CA ILE A 409 28.56 -30.84 -0.76
C ILE A 409 28.67 -31.80 -1.96
N ARG A 410 27.63 -32.59 -2.20
CA ARG A 410 27.43 -33.34 -3.47
C ARG A 410 26.24 -32.77 -4.21
N PHE A 411 26.36 -32.68 -5.53
CA PHE A 411 25.29 -32.22 -6.40
C PHE A 411 24.64 -33.43 -7.07
N ALA A 412 23.32 -33.42 -7.13
CA ALA A 412 22.53 -34.39 -7.86
C ALA A 412 21.47 -33.66 -8.67
N ARG A 413 21.06 -34.17 -9.83
CA ARG A 413 19.97 -33.57 -10.61
C ARG A 413 18.74 -34.45 -10.50
N ARG A 414 17.58 -33.82 -10.32
CA ARG A 414 16.28 -34.49 -10.45
C ARG A 414 15.89 -34.56 -11.93
N LEU A 415 15.66 -35.76 -12.42
CA LEU A 415 15.20 -36.04 -13.78
C LEU A 415 13.67 -35.83 -13.90
N GLU A 416 13.18 -35.64 -15.12
CA GLU A 416 11.74 -35.40 -15.40
C GLU A 416 10.85 -36.56 -14.95
N ASP A 417 11.39 -37.77 -14.90
CA ASP A 417 10.71 -38.98 -14.41
C ASP A 417 10.73 -39.11 -12.88
N GLY A 418 11.33 -38.14 -12.18
CA GLY A 418 11.44 -38.09 -10.72
C GLY A 418 12.63 -38.83 -10.12
N SER A 419 13.48 -39.48 -10.93
CA SER A 419 14.73 -40.11 -10.46
C SER A 419 15.87 -39.08 -10.25
N THR A 420 16.94 -39.48 -9.56
CA THR A 420 18.05 -38.58 -9.18
C THR A 420 19.39 -39.14 -9.67
N ASP A 421 20.14 -38.33 -10.42
CA ASP A 421 21.53 -38.63 -10.83
C ASP A 421 22.52 -37.83 -9.99
N TYR A 422 23.57 -38.46 -9.45
CA TYR A 422 24.61 -37.82 -8.61
C TYR A 422 25.88 -37.52 -9.43
N TYR A 423 26.56 -36.38 -9.17
CA TYR A 423 27.70 -35.87 -9.95
C TYR A 423 28.90 -35.46 -9.07
N GLU A 424 30.12 -35.58 -9.60
CA GLU A 424 31.29 -35.73 -8.73
C GLU A 424 32.59 -34.96 -9.11
N ALA A 425 32.72 -34.30 -10.26
CA ALA A 425 33.83 -33.35 -10.50
C ALA A 425 33.57 -32.41 -11.70
N LEU A 426 34.19 -31.22 -11.70
CA LEU A 426 34.33 -30.35 -12.88
C LEU A 426 35.65 -30.68 -13.60
N GLU A 427 35.59 -31.19 -14.83
CA GLU A 427 36.75 -31.37 -15.72
C GLU A 427 36.47 -30.62 -17.04
N ASP A 428 37.37 -29.70 -17.43
CA ASP A 428 37.22 -28.86 -18.63
C ASP A 428 35.86 -28.11 -18.75
N GLY A 429 35.30 -27.64 -17.62
CA GLY A 429 34.00 -26.95 -17.62
C GLY A 429 32.79 -27.87 -17.69
N ARG A 430 32.97 -29.20 -17.64
CA ARG A 430 31.93 -30.23 -17.70
C ARG A 430 31.85 -31.00 -16.38
N LEU A 431 30.63 -31.30 -15.92
CA LEU A 431 30.41 -32.17 -14.76
C LEU A 431 30.54 -33.64 -15.20
N LEU A 432 31.51 -34.38 -14.65
CA LEU A 432 31.75 -35.81 -14.91
C LEU A 432 31.54 -36.66 -13.64
N GLY A 433 31.25 -37.95 -13.80
CA GLY A 433 30.96 -38.88 -12.71
C GLY A 433 32.17 -39.71 -12.25
N SER A 434 32.76 -39.37 -11.10
CA SER A 434 33.49 -40.30 -10.18
C SER A 434 33.75 -39.71 -8.77
N GLN A 435 33.53 -40.53 -7.71
CA GLN A 435 33.30 -40.17 -6.29
C GLN A 435 34.28 -39.20 -5.64
N SER A 436 33.94 -37.91 -5.64
CA SER A 436 34.72 -36.85 -4.97
C SER A 436 33.80 -35.92 -4.17
N ASP A 437 34.14 -35.68 -2.90
CA ASP A 437 33.46 -34.71 -2.04
C ASP A 437 34.06 -33.31 -2.26
N PHE A 438 33.23 -32.31 -2.57
CA PHE A 438 33.71 -30.93 -2.68
C PHE A 438 33.71 -30.27 -1.30
N LEU A 439 34.89 -29.83 -0.84
CA LEU A 439 34.98 -29.01 0.37
C LEU A 439 34.48 -27.60 0.04
N ALA A 440 33.42 -27.21 0.72
CA ALA A 440 32.70 -25.98 0.53
C ALA A 440 32.86 -25.08 1.77
N ASP A 441 33.25 -23.83 1.53
CA ASP A 441 33.16 -22.75 2.52
C ASP A 441 31.97 -21.87 2.16
N VAL A 442 30.99 -21.73 3.05
CA VAL A 442 29.75 -20.99 2.76
C VAL A 442 29.78 -19.67 3.52
N ASP A 443 29.76 -18.55 2.80
CA ASP A 443 29.44 -17.25 3.40
C ASP A 443 27.92 -17.18 3.59
N PRO A 444 27.44 -17.15 4.83
CA PRO A 444 26.02 -17.29 5.11
C PRO A 444 25.22 -15.98 4.96
N ILE A 445 25.88 -14.82 4.80
CA ILE A 445 25.21 -13.54 4.52
C ILE A 445 24.91 -13.42 3.02
N SER A 446 25.76 -14.02 2.20
CA SER A 446 25.71 -13.87 0.75
C SER A 446 25.33 -15.15 -0.01
N GLY A 447 25.36 -16.31 0.65
CA GLY A 447 25.13 -17.61 0.03
C GLY A 447 26.26 -18.05 -0.89
N TYR A 448 27.44 -17.40 -0.83
CA TYR A 448 28.58 -17.85 -1.62
C TYR A 448 29.13 -19.14 -1.08
N ILE A 449 29.36 -20.07 -2.00
CA ILE A 449 30.09 -21.29 -1.74
C ILE A 449 31.42 -21.21 -2.49
N SER A 450 32.52 -21.10 -1.75
CA SER A 450 33.84 -21.33 -2.29
C SER A 450 34.08 -22.84 -2.36
N LEU A 451 34.13 -23.39 -3.57
CA LEU A 451 34.54 -24.78 -3.79
C LEU A 451 36.05 -24.83 -3.98
N ALA A 452 36.74 -25.58 -3.13
CA ALA A 452 38.15 -25.87 -3.26
C ALA A 452 38.35 -27.28 -3.84
N PHE A 453 39.04 -27.36 -4.98
CA PHE A 453 39.31 -28.64 -5.65
C PHE A 453 40.55 -29.31 -5.07
N ALA A 454 40.44 -30.61 -4.77
CA ALA A 454 41.58 -31.44 -4.43
C ALA A 454 42.44 -31.68 -5.70
N SER A 455 43.35 -30.76 -5.99
CA SER A 455 44.49 -30.94 -6.91
C SER A 455 44.19 -31.47 -8.33
N SER A 456 43.27 -30.86 -9.07
CA SER A 456 43.21 -31.00 -10.54
C SER A 456 43.69 -29.70 -11.18
N GLY A 457 44.93 -29.67 -11.67
CA GLY A 457 45.58 -28.49 -12.27
C GLY A 457 45.05 -28.06 -13.65
N ALA A 458 43.75 -28.24 -13.94
CA ALA A 458 43.13 -27.87 -15.21
C ALA A 458 42.30 -26.57 -15.07
N PRO A 459 42.49 -25.56 -15.94
CA PRO A 459 41.68 -24.34 -15.95
C PRO A 459 40.26 -24.59 -16.48
N LEU A 460 39.22 -24.02 -15.87
CA LEU A 460 37.87 -24.02 -16.43
C LEU A 460 37.81 -23.15 -17.70
N ASN A 461 37.09 -23.63 -18.71
CA ASN A 461 36.92 -22.96 -20.00
C ASN A 461 35.42 -22.70 -20.26
N PRO A 462 34.89 -21.52 -19.89
CA PRO A 462 33.53 -21.11 -20.21
C PRO A 462 33.39 -20.89 -21.73
N SER A 463 32.15 -21.01 -22.21
CA SER A 463 31.75 -20.96 -23.62
C SER A 463 32.17 -19.69 -24.38
N HIS A 464 32.68 -18.67 -23.67
CA HIS A 464 33.10 -17.36 -24.20
C HIS A 464 34.60 -17.05 -24.04
N GLY A 465 35.45 -18.04 -23.69
CA GLY A 465 36.92 -17.90 -23.75
C GLY A 465 37.60 -17.22 -22.56
N ALA A 466 36.87 -16.92 -21.48
CA ALA A 466 37.44 -16.40 -20.23
C ALA A 466 38.21 -17.49 -19.45
N LYS A 467 39.51 -17.32 -19.17
CA LYS A 467 40.29 -18.31 -18.40
C LYS A 467 40.38 -17.92 -16.93
N VAL A 468 39.74 -18.67 -16.04
CA VAL A 468 39.90 -18.50 -14.58
C VAL A 468 41.20 -19.20 -14.12
N LYS A 469 42.08 -18.48 -13.42
CA LYS A 469 43.32 -19.01 -12.84
C LYS A 469 43.13 -19.33 -11.34
N GLY A 470 43.20 -20.60 -10.95
CA GLY A 470 43.20 -21.03 -9.54
C GLY A 470 42.49 -22.37 -9.30
N ASN A 471 42.58 -22.89 -8.07
CA ASN A 471 41.90 -24.11 -7.61
C ASN A 471 40.64 -23.81 -6.76
N GLU A 472 40.22 -22.55 -6.71
CA GLU A 472 39.10 -22.07 -5.88
C GLU A 472 38.10 -21.33 -6.77
N PHE A 473 36.84 -21.75 -6.72
CA PHE A 473 35.75 -21.21 -7.52
C PHE A 473 34.62 -20.72 -6.63
N ARG A 474 34.09 -19.54 -6.95
CA ARG A 474 32.94 -18.97 -6.22
C ARG A 474 31.65 -19.32 -6.95
N PHE A 475 30.81 -20.07 -6.27
CA PHE A 475 29.44 -20.35 -6.70
C PHE A 475 28.47 -19.62 -5.80
N ARG A 476 27.28 -19.34 -6.33
CA ARG A 476 26.12 -18.94 -5.54
C ARG A 476 25.11 -20.06 -5.66
N VAL A 477 24.68 -20.57 -4.51
CA VAL A 477 23.62 -21.56 -4.43
C VAL A 477 22.40 -20.90 -3.85
N THR A 478 21.28 -21.05 -4.54
CA THR A 478 19.97 -20.66 -4.01
C THR A 478 19.19 -21.94 -3.72
N PRO A 479 19.32 -22.49 -2.51
CA PRO A 479 18.57 -23.67 -2.11
C PRO A 479 17.09 -23.33 -1.85
N PHE A 480 16.24 -24.32 -2.04
CA PHE A 480 14.86 -24.39 -1.58
C PHE A 480 14.61 -25.79 -1.02
N CYS A 481 14.11 -25.85 0.22
CA CYS A 481 14.00 -27.09 0.99
C CYS A 481 12.54 -27.45 1.20
N CYS A 482 12.07 -28.52 0.55
CA CYS A 482 10.71 -29.02 0.70
C CYS A 482 10.77 -30.42 1.35
N PRO A 483 10.29 -30.66 2.58
CA PRO A 483 9.64 -29.80 3.57
C PRO A 483 10.59 -29.46 4.73
N GLY A 484 11.16 -28.25 4.73
CA GLY A 484 12.11 -27.80 5.77
C GLY A 484 11.47 -26.98 6.88
N LYS A 485 12.16 -26.92 8.05
CA LYS A 485 12.01 -25.81 9.00
C LYS A 485 12.26 -24.48 8.25
N PRO A 486 11.75 -23.32 8.73
CA PRO A 486 12.10 -22.04 8.13
C PRO A 486 13.61 -21.95 8.04
N ALA A 487 14.14 -21.89 6.82
CA ALA A 487 15.56 -21.80 6.58
C ALA A 487 16.02 -20.42 7.12
N PRO A 488 16.83 -20.35 8.18
CA PRO A 488 17.17 -19.08 8.84
C PRO A 488 18.13 -18.20 8.02
N TRP A 489 18.45 -18.57 6.77
CA TRP A 489 19.46 -17.88 5.99
C TRP A 489 18.87 -16.90 4.96
N PRO A 490 19.44 -15.68 4.86
CA PRO A 490 18.96 -14.63 3.95
C PRO A 490 18.97 -14.97 2.46
N PHE A 491 19.94 -15.77 2.01
CA PHE A 491 20.15 -16.08 0.59
C PHE A 491 19.09 -17.05 0.02
N PHE A 492 18.30 -17.70 0.88
CA PHE A 492 17.11 -18.45 0.44
C PHE A 492 16.03 -17.57 -0.18
N ARG A 493 16.03 -16.27 0.12
CA ARG A 493 15.01 -15.31 -0.32
C ARG A 493 15.26 -14.78 -1.74
N GLU A 494 16.41 -15.12 -2.34
CA GLU A 494 16.87 -14.49 -3.57
C GLU A 494 16.60 -15.36 -4.79
N ASP A 495 16.18 -14.76 -5.90
CA ASP A 495 16.16 -15.45 -7.20
C ASP A 495 17.43 -15.05 -7.96
N PRO A 496 18.40 -15.95 -8.17
CA PRO A 496 19.67 -15.60 -8.80
C PRO A 496 19.46 -15.14 -10.25
N LEU A 497 18.40 -15.58 -10.93
CA LEU A 497 18.05 -15.10 -12.27
C LEU A 497 17.45 -13.70 -12.26
N ALA A 498 16.81 -13.29 -11.16
CA ALA A 498 16.37 -11.91 -11.01
C ALA A 498 17.55 -10.93 -10.89
N SER A 499 18.78 -11.39 -10.60
CA SER A 499 19.98 -10.53 -10.56
C SER A 499 20.81 -10.52 -11.86
N ALA A 500 20.53 -11.40 -12.81
CA ALA A 500 21.44 -11.71 -13.92
C ALA A 500 20.97 -11.32 -15.33
N ILE A 501 19.72 -10.86 -15.49
CA ILE A 501 19.20 -10.49 -16.81
C ILE A 501 19.90 -9.20 -17.25
N SER A 502 21.00 -9.37 -17.96
CA SER A 502 21.91 -8.34 -18.47
C SER A 502 21.27 -7.46 -19.55
N ASP A 503 20.19 -7.90 -20.18
CA ASP A 503 19.63 -7.23 -21.37
C ASP A 503 18.35 -6.40 -21.13
N GLN A 504 17.80 -6.31 -19.90
CA GLN A 504 16.46 -5.72 -19.69
C GLN A 504 16.25 -4.88 -18.43
N ARG A 505 17.28 -4.65 -17.63
CA ARG A 505 17.19 -3.76 -16.46
C ARG A 505 18.16 -2.63 -16.70
N ARG A 506 17.72 -1.38 -16.57
CA ARG A 506 18.66 -0.27 -16.39
C ARG A 506 19.48 -0.61 -15.14
N GLU A 507 20.70 -1.03 -15.36
CA GLU A 507 21.86 -0.90 -14.47
C GLU A 507 21.75 -1.37 -13.00
N THR A 508 20.77 -2.16 -12.58
CA THR A 508 20.96 -3.00 -11.38
C THR A 508 21.78 -4.23 -11.72
N VAL A 509 23.00 -4.05 -12.23
CA VAL A 509 24.02 -5.10 -12.13
C VAL A 509 24.33 -5.21 -10.65
N ARG A 510 23.52 -5.98 -9.92
CA ARG A 510 23.93 -6.41 -8.59
C ARG A 510 25.15 -7.26 -8.84
N HIS A 511 26.32 -6.77 -8.43
CA HIS A 511 27.55 -7.54 -8.48
C HIS A 511 27.23 -8.94 -7.95
N PHE A 512 27.76 -9.97 -8.63
CA PHE A 512 27.49 -11.35 -8.23
C PHE A 512 27.69 -11.57 -6.73
N ASN A 513 28.61 -10.78 -6.12
CA ASN A 513 29.03 -10.71 -4.71
C ASN A 513 28.11 -9.94 -3.73
N ALA A 514 26.97 -9.38 -4.17
CA ALA A 514 26.02 -8.64 -3.32
C ALA A 514 24.75 -9.45 -2.99
N SER A 515 24.30 -9.41 -1.72
CA SER A 515 23.00 -9.95 -1.28
C SER A 515 21.96 -8.86 -1.02
N GLN A 516 20.68 -9.22 -1.16
CA GLN A 516 19.52 -8.39 -0.83
C GLN A 516 19.58 -7.90 0.61
N ARG A 517 19.95 -8.79 1.56
CA ARG A 517 20.10 -8.43 2.97
C ARG A 517 21.24 -7.46 3.21
N ALA A 518 22.44 -7.70 2.66
CA ALA A 518 23.56 -6.77 2.81
C ALA A 518 23.24 -5.39 2.23
N THR A 519 22.58 -5.37 1.06
CA THR A 519 22.11 -4.13 0.42
C THR A 519 21.06 -3.43 1.28
N LEU A 520 20.09 -4.18 1.83
CA LEU A 520 19.06 -3.64 2.73
C LEU A 520 19.70 -3.05 4.00
N CYS A 521 20.64 -3.75 4.62
CA CYS A 521 21.32 -3.32 5.83
C CYS A 521 22.15 -2.06 5.62
N GLN A 522 22.92 -1.98 4.54
CA GLN A 522 23.63 -0.75 4.19
C GLN A 522 22.66 0.42 4.00
N ARG A 523 21.53 0.19 3.31
CA ARG A 523 20.53 1.24 3.10
C ARG A 523 19.83 1.67 4.40
N LEU A 524 19.54 0.72 5.30
CA LEU A 524 19.00 1.00 6.63
C LEU A 524 19.96 1.85 7.46
N GLN A 525 21.26 1.53 7.43
CA GLN A 525 22.31 2.30 8.09
C GLN A 525 22.41 3.72 7.49
N ASP A 526 22.48 3.83 6.16
CA ASP A 526 22.52 5.11 5.47
C ASP A 526 21.29 5.98 5.81
N ALA A 527 20.09 5.38 5.83
CA ALA A 527 18.86 6.09 6.16
C ALA A 527 18.85 6.58 7.62
N ARG A 528 19.31 5.75 8.57
CA ARG A 528 19.44 6.12 9.98
C ARG A 528 20.43 7.28 10.14
N ASP A 529 21.57 7.20 9.48
CA ASP A 529 22.61 8.23 9.57
C ASP A 529 22.12 9.57 8.98
N VAL A 530 21.35 9.53 7.89
CA VAL A 530 20.68 10.72 7.34
C VAL A 530 19.65 11.29 8.32
N ALA A 531 18.80 10.45 8.92
CA ALA A 531 17.81 10.88 9.90
C ALA A 531 18.48 11.50 11.14
N GLN A 532 19.55 10.89 11.66
CA GLN A 532 20.36 11.41 12.76
C GLN A 532 20.99 12.76 12.41
N HIS A 533 21.52 12.92 11.20
CA HIS A 533 22.06 14.20 10.75
C HIS A 533 20.98 15.29 10.66
N LYS A 534 19.80 14.96 10.11
CA LYS A 534 18.65 15.89 10.08
C LYS A 534 18.21 16.28 11.50
N LEU A 535 18.15 15.31 12.42
CA LEU A 535 17.76 15.54 13.81
C LEU A 535 18.76 16.45 14.53
N ALA A 536 20.06 16.13 14.48
CA ALA A 536 21.11 16.93 15.10
C ALA A 536 21.12 18.38 14.58
N ARG A 537 20.83 18.59 13.28
CA ARG A 537 20.64 19.94 12.72
C ARG A 537 19.47 20.67 13.37
N LEU A 538 18.31 20.03 13.52
CA LEU A 538 17.14 20.65 14.13
C LEU A 538 17.37 20.96 15.61
N GLU A 539 18.02 20.06 16.35
CA GLU A 539 18.35 20.26 17.77
C GLU A 539 19.36 21.40 17.99
N SER A 540 20.16 21.75 16.98
CA SER A 540 21.14 22.85 17.06
C SER A 540 20.53 24.26 16.99
N TYR A 541 19.24 24.40 16.70
CA TYR A 541 18.56 25.70 16.63
C TYR A 541 18.56 26.41 17.99
N SER A 542 18.97 27.68 18.02
CA SER A 542 18.86 28.52 19.21
C SER A 542 17.41 28.96 19.45
N ARG A 543 17.02 29.10 20.73
CA ARG A 543 15.72 29.65 21.11
C ARG A 543 15.78 31.18 21.21
N PRO A 544 14.74 31.92 20.79
CA PRO A 544 13.46 31.45 20.22
C PRO A 544 13.60 30.98 18.76
N ILE A 545 12.81 29.96 18.39
CA ILE A 545 12.80 29.42 17.04
C ILE A 545 12.00 30.39 16.15
N VAL A 546 12.67 30.92 15.12
CA VAL A 546 12.08 31.73 14.06
C VAL A 546 12.49 31.10 12.73
N LEU A 547 11.51 30.65 11.95
CA LEU A 547 11.75 29.95 10.69
C LEU A 547 11.73 30.93 9.53
N GLU A 548 12.87 31.01 8.83
CA GLU A 548 12.91 31.64 7.51
C GLU A 548 12.06 30.86 6.52
N GLN A 549 11.42 31.55 5.57
CA GLN A 549 10.64 30.90 4.51
C GLN A 549 11.58 30.45 3.39
N ALA A 550 11.50 29.17 2.99
CA ALA A 550 12.24 28.65 1.85
C ALA A 550 11.52 28.95 0.52
N PRO A 551 12.25 29.19 -0.58
CA PRO A 551 11.65 29.16 -1.91
C PRO A 551 11.11 27.75 -2.20
N LEU A 552 9.93 27.70 -2.82
CA LEU A 552 9.36 26.42 -3.24
C LEU A 552 10.07 25.96 -4.53
N PRO A 553 10.35 24.65 -4.69
CA PRO A 553 10.91 24.13 -5.92
C PRO A 553 10.04 24.54 -7.11
N THR A 554 10.68 25.06 -8.16
CA THR A 554 10.02 25.33 -9.44
C THR A 554 10.44 24.21 -10.37
N GLY A 555 9.48 23.39 -10.78
CA GLY A 555 9.74 22.26 -11.67
C GLY A 555 8.53 21.36 -11.83
N ALA A 556 8.43 20.71 -12.99
CA ALA A 556 7.35 19.78 -13.25
C ALA A 556 7.63 18.42 -12.55
N PRO A 557 6.59 17.63 -12.21
CA PRO A 557 6.79 16.33 -11.53
C PRO A 557 7.75 15.37 -12.24
N PHE A 558 7.89 15.45 -13.57
CA PHE A 558 8.85 14.64 -14.34
C PHE A 558 10.33 15.04 -14.13
N GLU A 559 10.61 16.21 -13.56
CA GLU A 559 11.95 16.69 -13.18
C GLU A 559 12.38 16.19 -11.79
N TRP A 560 11.59 15.28 -11.19
CA TRP A 560 11.86 14.74 -9.87
C TRP A 560 13.17 13.94 -9.84
N ARG A 561 14.03 14.32 -8.88
CA ARG A 561 15.40 13.82 -8.66
C ARG A 561 15.53 12.30 -8.51
N MET A 562 14.43 11.60 -8.24
CA MET A 562 14.41 10.16 -7.97
C MET A 562 13.90 9.31 -9.15
N ARG A 563 13.39 9.93 -10.24
CA ARG A 563 12.78 9.21 -11.37
C ARG A 563 13.73 8.23 -12.07
N ASN A 564 15.01 8.60 -12.16
CA ASN A 564 16.03 7.79 -12.84
C ASN A 564 16.82 6.90 -11.88
N LEU A 565 16.39 6.77 -10.62
CA LEU A 565 17.07 5.91 -9.66
C LEU A 565 16.42 4.53 -9.65
N ASP A 566 17.24 3.49 -9.49
CA ASP A 566 16.78 2.11 -9.43
C ASP A 566 15.73 1.90 -8.33
N ALA A 567 14.77 1.00 -8.56
CA ALA A 567 13.83 0.62 -7.52
C ALA A 567 14.56 -0.09 -6.37
N CYS A 568 14.27 0.34 -5.14
CA CYS A 568 14.72 -0.33 -3.95
C CYS A 568 13.69 -1.37 -3.49
N THR A 569 14.18 -2.54 -3.06
CA THR A 569 13.40 -3.47 -2.22
C THR A 569 12.93 -2.69 -1.00
N ASN A 570 11.63 -2.48 -0.90
CA ASN A 570 11.04 -1.74 0.22
C ASN A 570 10.83 -2.69 1.38
N LEU A 571 11.18 -2.25 2.59
CA LEU A 571 10.58 -2.80 3.79
C LEU A 571 9.12 -2.36 3.80
N CYS A 572 8.19 -3.31 3.74
CA CYS A 572 6.77 -2.98 3.60
C CYS A 572 6.17 -2.27 4.82
N ASP A 573 6.86 -2.29 5.94
CA ASP A 573 6.55 -1.52 7.13
C ASP A 573 7.17 -0.11 7.15
N HIS A 574 8.12 0.22 6.25
CA HIS A 574 8.73 1.54 6.25
C HIS A 574 9.52 1.90 4.98
N PRO A 575 8.98 2.84 4.18
CA PRO A 575 9.59 3.23 2.93
C PRO A 575 10.54 4.43 3.09
N THR A 576 11.11 4.69 4.27
CA THR A 576 12.12 5.77 4.41
C THR A 576 13.49 5.40 3.86
N VAL A 577 13.81 4.11 3.79
CA VAL A 577 15.13 3.61 3.38
C VAL A 577 15.58 4.15 2.01
N CYS A 578 14.64 4.27 1.09
CA CYS A 578 14.89 4.70 -0.28
C CYS A 578 14.80 6.23 -0.44
N VAL A 579 14.05 6.85 0.47
CA VAL A 579 13.48 8.18 0.37
C VAL A 579 14.26 9.19 1.19
N ASP A 580 14.81 8.77 2.33
CA ASP A 580 15.76 9.55 3.10
C ASP A 580 17.14 9.56 2.46
N THR A 581 17.57 8.47 1.82
CA THR A 581 18.91 8.38 1.22
C THR A 581 19.02 9.14 -0.10
N GLY A 582 17.91 9.30 -0.83
CA GLY A 582 17.94 9.91 -2.16
C GLY A 582 18.69 9.06 -3.20
N LYS A 583 18.89 7.77 -2.93
CA LYS A 583 19.73 6.86 -3.74
C LYS A 583 18.94 5.85 -4.58
N CYS A 584 17.63 5.71 -4.38
CA CYS A 584 16.78 4.76 -5.11
C CYS A 584 15.28 5.12 -5.06
N ALA A 585 14.52 4.73 -6.08
CA ALA A 585 13.08 4.94 -6.15
C ALA A 585 12.33 4.00 -5.17
N CYS A 586 11.35 4.54 -4.44
CA CYS A 586 10.53 3.77 -3.52
C CYS A 586 9.38 3.05 -4.26
N ALA A 587 9.42 1.72 -4.29
CA ALA A 587 8.40 0.85 -4.86
C ALA A 587 7.22 0.58 -3.89
N GLN A 588 6.26 1.50 -3.71
CA GLN A 588 5.14 1.30 -2.74
C GLN A 588 4.10 0.24 -3.13
N ALA A 589 4.26 -0.38 -4.29
CA ALA A 589 3.28 -1.20 -4.99
C ALA A 589 2.64 -2.34 -4.19
N ALA A 590 3.46 -3.03 -3.42
CA ALA A 590 3.14 -4.34 -2.89
C ALA A 590 3.34 -4.34 -1.39
N CYS A 591 2.82 -3.33 -0.70
CA CYS A 591 2.74 -3.37 0.73
C CYS A 591 1.28 -3.21 1.11
N VAL A 592 0.76 -4.10 1.97
CA VAL A 592 -0.33 -3.69 2.85
C VAL A 592 0.14 -2.37 3.43
N PRO A 593 -0.58 -1.23 3.27
CA PRO A 593 -0.11 0.06 3.71
C PRO A 593 0.07 0.04 5.23
N ARG A 594 1.23 -0.46 5.66
CA ARG A 594 1.79 -0.18 6.94
C ARG A 594 2.33 1.25 6.81
N PRO A 595 2.02 2.06 7.82
CA PRO A 595 2.24 3.50 7.78
C PRO A 595 3.68 3.81 7.37
N ARG A 596 3.86 4.80 6.47
CA ARG A 596 5.14 5.27 5.89
C ARG A 596 6.25 5.64 6.91
N PHE A 597 5.88 5.65 8.19
CA PHE A 597 6.63 5.97 9.41
C PHE A 597 6.04 5.06 10.51
N PRO A 598 6.78 4.70 11.57
CA PRO A 598 6.31 3.86 12.69
C PRO A 598 5.10 4.47 13.43
N PHE A 599 4.73 5.69 13.06
CA PHE A 599 3.65 6.46 13.64
C PHE A 599 2.41 6.42 12.76
N GLY A 600 1.32 5.97 13.37
CA GLY A 600 -0.01 6.02 12.79
C GLY A 600 -0.34 4.91 11.79
N SER A 601 0.11 3.67 12.03
CA SER A 601 -0.61 2.45 11.54
C SER A 601 -2.02 2.42 12.10
N HIS A 602 -2.16 3.07 13.24
CA HIS A 602 -3.33 3.05 14.08
C HIS A 602 -4.48 3.95 13.57
N ALA A 603 -4.24 4.80 12.56
CA ALA A 603 -5.26 5.67 11.97
C ALA A 603 -5.75 5.20 10.58
N ASN A 604 -4.97 4.37 9.88
CA ASN A 604 -5.46 3.58 8.75
C ASN A 604 -6.02 2.27 9.30
N LEU A 605 -7.00 2.36 10.19
CA LEU A 605 -7.82 1.19 10.43
C LEU A 605 -8.61 0.95 9.14
N PRO A 606 -8.60 -0.29 8.61
CA PRO A 606 -9.58 -0.72 7.61
C PRO A 606 -11.03 -0.47 8.07
N ASP A 607 -11.22 -0.20 9.37
CA ASP A 607 -12.49 -0.06 10.08
C ASP A 607 -12.84 1.39 10.43
N LEU A 608 -12.75 2.31 9.47
CA LEU A 608 -13.47 3.58 9.57
C LEU A 608 -14.90 3.38 9.12
N SER A 609 -15.75 3.13 10.12
CA SER A 609 -17.19 2.84 9.98
C SER A 609 -17.51 1.83 8.86
N TYR A 610 -16.57 0.92 8.66
CA TYR A 610 -16.91 -0.46 8.49
C TYR A 610 -17.04 -1.10 9.87
N PRO A 611 -18.03 -1.98 10.07
CA PRO A 611 -18.91 -2.47 9.03
C PRO A 611 -20.25 -1.72 8.99
N SER A 612 -20.87 -1.74 7.79
CA SER A 612 -22.29 -2.04 7.58
C SER A 612 -22.88 -2.88 8.72
N PRO A 613 -24.20 -2.86 9.00
CA PRO A 613 -24.80 -3.69 10.05
C PRO A 613 -24.12 -5.05 10.08
N LYS A 614 -23.44 -5.36 11.19
CA LYS A 614 -22.55 -6.53 11.29
C LYS A 614 -23.29 -7.68 10.65
N ILE A 615 -22.85 -8.08 9.46
CA ILE A 615 -23.35 -9.28 8.85
C ILE A 615 -22.85 -10.33 9.82
N ASP A 616 -23.77 -10.94 10.58
CA ASP A 616 -23.40 -12.04 11.42
C ASP A 616 -23.06 -13.21 10.47
N TRP A 617 -21.79 -13.25 10.07
CA TRP A 617 -21.22 -14.27 9.20
C TRP A 617 -21.36 -15.68 9.80
N ASN A 618 -21.67 -15.77 11.10
CA ASN A 618 -22.00 -17.01 11.79
C ASN A 618 -23.51 -17.32 11.80
N ALA A 619 -24.39 -16.32 11.70
CA ALA A 619 -25.83 -16.54 11.51
C ALA A 619 -26.18 -16.99 10.09
N ILE A 620 -25.35 -16.64 9.09
CA ILE A 620 -25.46 -17.14 7.72
C ILE A 620 -24.84 -18.55 7.66
N THR A 621 -25.59 -19.53 8.16
CA THR A 621 -25.26 -20.95 8.05
C THR A 621 -26.13 -21.56 6.95
N GLY A 622 -25.50 -21.99 5.86
CA GLY A 622 -26.21 -22.70 4.81
C GLY A 622 -25.30 -23.14 3.67
N HIS A 623 -25.59 -24.35 3.16
CA HIS A 623 -25.19 -24.80 1.83
C HIS A 623 -25.96 -24.07 0.72
N ASP A 624 -26.44 -22.85 1.00
CA ASP A 624 -27.27 -22.07 0.10
C ASP A 624 -26.36 -21.35 -0.92
N PRO A 625 -26.52 -21.61 -2.23
CA PRO A 625 -25.73 -20.96 -3.28
C PRO A 625 -25.93 -19.43 -3.31
N ASP A 626 -27.04 -18.92 -2.78
CA ASP A 626 -27.40 -17.50 -2.90
C ASP A 626 -26.74 -16.59 -1.84
N VAL A 627 -26.03 -17.17 -0.86
CA VAL A 627 -25.37 -16.42 0.22
C VAL A 627 -24.37 -15.38 -0.31
N LEU A 628 -23.55 -15.76 -1.29
CA LEU A 628 -22.58 -14.84 -1.87
C LEU A 628 -23.29 -13.70 -2.64
N VAL A 629 -24.35 -14.03 -3.38
CA VAL A 629 -25.15 -13.04 -4.13
C VAL A 629 -25.80 -12.04 -3.19
N ASP A 630 -26.40 -12.51 -2.09
CA ASP A 630 -27.01 -11.66 -1.07
C ASP A 630 -25.96 -10.72 -0.43
N GLN A 631 -24.79 -11.24 -0.07
CA GLN A 631 -23.69 -10.45 0.51
C GLN A 631 -23.18 -9.36 -0.43
N VAL A 632 -23.00 -9.70 -1.72
CA VAL A 632 -22.59 -8.74 -2.74
C VAL A 632 -23.68 -7.67 -2.93
N SER A 633 -24.96 -8.05 -2.97
CA SER A 633 -26.07 -7.12 -3.16
C SER A 633 -26.23 -6.10 -2.01
N LYS A 634 -25.82 -6.48 -0.78
CA LYS A 634 -25.82 -5.63 0.41
C LYS A 634 -24.56 -4.78 0.54
N SER A 635 -23.58 -4.97 -0.34
CA SER A 635 -22.29 -4.31 -0.31
C SER A 635 -22.17 -3.30 -1.47
N SER A 636 -21.33 -2.28 -1.30
CA SER A 636 -21.02 -1.33 -2.38
C SER A 636 -19.61 -1.53 -2.90
N TRP A 637 -19.44 -1.51 -4.21
CA TRP A 637 -18.14 -1.55 -4.88
C TRP A 637 -17.24 -0.34 -4.54
N LEU A 638 -17.80 0.75 -4.01
CA LEU A 638 -17.00 1.89 -3.54
C LEU A 638 -16.09 1.51 -2.36
N ASN A 639 -16.38 0.41 -1.69
CA ASN A 639 -15.64 -0.02 -0.50
C ASN A 639 -14.35 -0.76 -0.83
N VAL A 640 -14.21 -1.22 -2.08
CA VAL A 640 -13.03 -1.90 -2.62
C VAL A 640 -12.13 -0.95 -3.43
N LEU A 641 -12.48 0.34 -3.45
CA LEU A 641 -11.62 1.41 -3.97
C LEU A 641 -10.71 1.95 -2.87
N ARG A 642 -9.55 2.47 -3.29
CA ARG A 642 -8.71 3.31 -2.43
C ARG A 642 -9.44 4.61 -2.07
N PRO A 643 -9.19 5.22 -0.89
CA PRO A 643 -9.87 6.44 -0.48
C PRO A 643 -9.80 7.57 -1.52
N GLY A 644 -8.62 7.81 -2.11
CA GLY A 644 -8.45 8.81 -3.17
C GLY A 644 -9.33 8.56 -4.40
N ALA A 645 -9.37 7.31 -4.87
CA ALA A 645 -10.18 6.91 -6.02
C ALA A 645 -11.69 6.96 -5.72
N ARG A 646 -12.11 6.54 -4.52
CA ARG A 646 -13.50 6.67 -4.07
C ARG A 646 -13.95 8.12 -4.06
N ARG A 647 -13.16 9.02 -3.47
CA ARG A 647 -13.45 10.47 -3.44
C ARG A 647 -13.57 11.05 -4.85
N TYR A 648 -12.64 10.65 -5.72
CA TYR A 648 -12.64 11.07 -7.11
C TYR A 648 -13.91 10.61 -7.84
N LEU A 649 -14.21 9.31 -7.84
CA LEU A 649 -15.37 8.76 -8.54
C LEU A 649 -16.72 9.23 -7.95
N SER A 650 -16.76 9.56 -6.66
CA SER A 650 -17.95 10.14 -6.04
C SER A 650 -18.23 11.56 -6.54
N ARG A 651 -17.21 12.28 -7.02
CA ARG A 651 -17.32 13.64 -7.56
C ARG A 651 -17.40 13.66 -9.09
N PHE A 652 -16.73 12.72 -9.74
CA PHE A 652 -16.63 12.61 -11.20
C PHE A 652 -17.07 11.21 -11.63
N PRO A 653 -18.37 10.89 -11.51
CA PRO A 653 -18.89 9.56 -11.82
C PRO A 653 -18.99 9.30 -13.33
N ASP A 654 -19.07 10.36 -14.13
CA ASP A 654 -19.14 10.28 -15.59
C ASP A 654 -17.75 10.12 -16.20
N PHE A 655 -17.67 9.43 -17.35
CA PHE A 655 -16.42 9.26 -18.08
C PHE A 655 -15.70 10.61 -18.32
N PRO A 656 -14.37 10.66 -18.16
CA PRO A 656 -13.61 11.86 -18.51
C PRO A 656 -13.74 12.15 -20.00
N ILE A 657 -13.62 13.43 -20.37
CA ILE A 657 -13.64 13.84 -21.78
C ILE A 657 -12.34 13.36 -22.45
N VAL A 658 -12.48 12.57 -23.51
CA VAL A 658 -11.35 12.00 -24.27
C VAL A 658 -11.52 12.38 -25.74
N ASN A 659 -10.40 12.67 -26.40
CA ASN A 659 -10.34 12.91 -27.85
C ASN A 659 -9.44 11.87 -28.50
N LEU A 660 -9.91 11.27 -29.60
CA LEU A 660 -9.11 10.38 -30.43
C LEU A 660 -8.26 11.18 -31.42
N THR A 661 -6.94 10.94 -31.48
CA THR A 661 -6.08 11.58 -32.49
C THR A 661 -6.35 11.01 -33.89
N LYS A 662 -6.13 11.82 -34.93
CA LYS A 662 -6.10 11.31 -36.30
C LYS A 662 -4.92 10.35 -36.49
N LEU A 663 -5.13 9.32 -37.30
CA LEU A 663 -4.03 8.48 -37.79
C LEU A 663 -3.22 9.26 -38.84
N PRO A 664 -1.89 9.06 -38.91
CA PRO A 664 -1.07 9.51 -40.04
C PRO A 664 -1.63 9.03 -41.38
N ASP A 665 -1.46 9.86 -42.41
CA ASP A 665 -2.12 9.67 -43.71
C ASP A 665 -1.76 8.34 -44.38
N ASP A 666 -0.54 7.84 -44.19
CA ASP A 666 -0.07 6.55 -44.71
C ASP A 666 -0.76 5.36 -44.04
N VAL A 667 -0.91 5.38 -42.71
CA VAL A 667 -1.63 4.35 -41.94
C VAL A 667 -3.13 4.43 -42.20
N GLN A 668 -3.69 5.65 -42.26
CA GLN A 668 -5.08 5.88 -42.63
C GLN A 668 -5.37 5.33 -44.03
N THR A 669 -4.48 5.60 -44.99
CA THR A 669 -4.59 5.08 -46.36
C THR A 669 -4.53 3.56 -46.39
N HIS A 670 -3.62 2.93 -45.64
CA HIS A 670 -3.55 1.48 -45.55
C HIS A 670 -4.82 0.86 -44.98
N ARG A 671 -5.36 1.42 -43.89
CA ARG A 671 -6.65 1.02 -43.30
C ARG A 671 -7.81 1.15 -44.28
N ASP A 672 -7.84 2.23 -45.05
CA ASP A 672 -8.91 2.50 -46.00
C ASP A 672 -8.83 1.60 -47.26
N HIS A 673 -7.64 1.06 -47.58
CA HIS A 673 -7.42 0.15 -48.71
C HIS A 673 -7.82 -1.30 -48.42
N ASP A 674 -7.57 -1.81 -47.21
CA ASP A 674 -8.01 -3.15 -46.80
C ASP A 674 -8.50 -3.14 -45.33
N PRO A 675 -9.77 -2.75 -45.10
CA PRO A 675 -10.35 -2.69 -43.76
C PRO A 675 -10.37 -4.06 -43.08
N ASP A 676 -10.56 -5.12 -43.87
CA ASP A 676 -10.63 -6.48 -43.39
C ASP A 676 -9.24 -7.02 -43.00
N GLU A 677 -8.19 -6.72 -43.76
CA GLU A 677 -6.80 -7.04 -43.38
C GLU A 677 -6.41 -6.30 -42.11
N TYR A 678 -6.84 -5.06 -41.93
CA TYR A 678 -6.59 -4.27 -40.73
C TYR A 678 -7.24 -4.88 -39.47
N ASP A 679 -8.52 -5.26 -39.56
CA ASP A 679 -9.23 -5.97 -38.48
C ASP A 679 -8.71 -7.43 -38.30
N ARG A 680 -8.25 -8.08 -39.38
CA ARG A 680 -7.61 -9.41 -39.36
C ARG A 680 -6.22 -9.38 -38.75
N LEU A 681 -5.41 -8.35 -38.97
CA LEU A 681 -4.10 -8.20 -38.32
C LEU A 681 -4.26 -8.13 -36.79
N GLN A 682 -5.38 -7.60 -36.29
CA GLN A 682 -5.72 -7.58 -34.87
C GLN A 682 -6.32 -8.90 -34.34
N THR A 683 -6.80 -9.81 -35.20
CA THR A 683 -7.52 -11.04 -34.81
C THR A 683 -6.86 -12.36 -35.25
N ALA A 684 -6.02 -12.35 -36.28
CA ALA A 684 -5.41 -13.53 -36.91
C ALA A 684 -4.24 -14.14 -36.11
N TRP A 685 -3.55 -13.35 -35.29
CA TRP A 685 -2.52 -13.82 -34.36
C TRP A 685 -3.11 -14.06 -32.96
N HIS A 686 -4.13 -14.92 -32.91
CA HIS A 686 -4.89 -15.29 -31.71
C HIS A 686 -5.55 -14.08 -31.03
N GLY A 687 -6.69 -13.60 -31.54
CA GLY A 687 -7.53 -12.49 -31.01
C GLY A 687 -7.80 -12.46 -29.49
N CYS A 688 -7.31 -13.43 -28.72
CA CYS A 688 -7.15 -13.38 -27.27
C CYS A 688 -6.40 -12.17 -26.70
N PHE A 689 -5.49 -11.50 -27.43
CA PHE A 689 -4.54 -10.52 -26.87
C PHE A 689 -4.64 -9.09 -27.45
N SER A 690 -5.85 -8.62 -27.76
CA SER A 690 -6.09 -7.32 -28.45
C SER A 690 -6.81 -6.28 -27.57
N ALA A 691 -6.29 -6.00 -26.36
CA ALA A 691 -6.93 -5.04 -25.44
C ALA A 691 -6.99 -3.61 -26.02
N ASP A 692 -5.93 -3.16 -26.68
CA ASP A 692 -5.81 -1.91 -27.45
C ASP A 692 -6.97 -1.69 -28.41
N SER A 693 -7.27 -2.67 -29.26
CA SER A 693 -8.36 -2.63 -30.24
C SER A 693 -9.73 -2.44 -29.58
N VAL A 694 -9.95 -3.11 -28.44
CA VAL A 694 -11.20 -3.00 -27.68
C VAL A 694 -11.31 -1.62 -27.04
N MET A 695 -10.23 -1.13 -26.43
CA MET A 695 -10.18 0.21 -25.82
C MET A 695 -10.37 1.32 -26.86
N GLU A 696 -9.69 1.26 -28.01
CA GLU A 696 -9.80 2.26 -29.07
C GLU A 696 -11.25 2.37 -29.59
N ARG A 697 -11.89 1.23 -29.85
CA ARG A 697 -13.30 1.21 -30.27
C ARG A 697 -14.22 1.80 -29.22
N GLY A 698 -13.96 1.59 -27.93
CA GLY A 698 -14.66 2.26 -26.83
C GLY A 698 -14.46 3.78 -26.83
N ILE A 699 -13.22 4.25 -27.07
CA ILE A 699 -12.90 5.68 -27.14
C ILE A 699 -13.59 6.37 -28.32
N LYS A 700 -13.71 5.69 -29.47
CA LYS A 700 -14.46 6.24 -30.61
C LYS A 700 -15.90 6.59 -30.26
N LEU A 701 -16.54 5.84 -29.34
CA LEU A 701 -17.91 6.11 -28.90
C LEU A 701 -17.99 7.32 -27.95
N LEU A 702 -16.93 7.61 -27.19
CA LEU A 702 -16.86 8.73 -26.26
C LEU A 702 -16.23 9.99 -26.84
N SER A 703 -15.52 9.88 -27.97
CA SER A 703 -14.67 10.95 -28.48
C SER A 703 -15.48 12.20 -28.81
N GLN A 704 -15.01 13.35 -28.31
CA GLN A 704 -15.60 14.66 -28.59
C GLN A 704 -14.62 15.57 -29.34
N GLU A 705 -15.05 16.79 -29.67
CA GLU A 705 -14.16 17.83 -30.21
C GLU A 705 -13.18 18.34 -29.14
N TYR A 706 -12.04 18.88 -29.59
CA TYR A 706 -10.95 19.29 -28.72
C TYR A 706 -11.34 20.46 -27.79
N THR A 707 -11.08 20.31 -26.48
CA THR A 707 -11.27 21.37 -25.47
C THR A 707 -10.08 21.44 -24.50
N ASP A 708 -9.97 22.57 -23.78
CA ASP A 708 -8.90 22.83 -22.82
C ASP A 708 -8.89 21.93 -21.57
N GLN A 709 -9.75 20.91 -21.49
CA GLN A 709 -9.81 19.97 -20.35
C GLN A 709 -9.77 18.48 -20.73
N SER A 710 -9.62 18.14 -22.01
CA SER A 710 -9.72 16.75 -22.49
C SER A 710 -8.40 15.95 -22.36
N LEU A 711 -8.53 14.63 -22.14
CA LEU A 711 -7.47 13.65 -22.40
C LEU A 711 -7.38 13.39 -23.90
N VAL A 712 -6.19 13.05 -24.40
CA VAL A 712 -5.98 12.77 -25.83
C VAL A 712 -5.44 11.36 -26.00
N PHE A 713 -6.20 10.49 -26.64
CA PHE A 713 -5.82 9.11 -26.88
C PHE A 713 -5.21 8.95 -28.28
N MET A 714 -4.00 8.42 -28.33
CA MET A 714 -3.30 8.10 -29.56
C MET A 714 -3.30 6.59 -29.78
N PRO A 715 -4.06 6.07 -30.75
CA PRO A 715 -4.07 4.64 -31.05
C PRO A 715 -2.69 4.20 -31.58
N TYR A 716 -2.25 2.99 -31.22
CA TYR A 716 -0.93 2.44 -31.58
C TYR A 716 -1.08 1.07 -32.24
N TYR A 717 -0.35 0.82 -33.34
CA TYR A 717 -0.39 -0.45 -34.08
C TYR A 717 1.02 -0.94 -34.44
N PRO A 718 1.55 -1.96 -33.74
CA PRO A 718 2.95 -2.37 -33.87
C PRO A 718 3.28 -3.10 -35.18
N MET A 719 2.28 -3.54 -35.97
CA MET A 719 2.48 -4.38 -37.15
C MET A 719 2.51 -3.65 -38.50
N THR A 720 2.25 -2.34 -38.53
CA THR A 720 2.22 -1.57 -39.77
C THR A 720 3.39 -0.56 -39.84
N LEU A 721 4.34 -0.82 -40.74
CA LEU A 721 5.44 0.07 -41.17
C LEU A 721 6.44 0.50 -40.08
N ASN A 722 7.45 1.28 -40.48
CA ASN A 722 8.60 1.72 -39.68
C ASN A 722 8.14 2.55 -38.45
N VAL A 723 7.67 1.86 -37.41
CA VAL A 723 6.97 2.40 -36.23
C VAL A 723 7.72 3.55 -35.53
N ASN A 724 9.06 3.60 -35.65
CA ASN A 724 9.90 4.70 -35.13
C ASN A 724 9.61 6.04 -35.81
N GLU A 725 9.41 6.05 -37.13
CA GLU A 725 9.07 7.27 -37.87
C GLU A 725 7.61 7.65 -37.66
N TRP A 726 6.70 6.67 -37.59
CA TRP A 726 5.27 6.91 -37.41
C TRP A 726 4.95 7.60 -36.07
N ALA A 727 5.47 7.08 -34.94
CA ALA A 727 5.15 7.63 -33.63
C ALA A 727 5.71 9.06 -33.47
N MET A 728 6.94 9.29 -33.92
CA MET A 728 7.56 10.61 -33.89
C MET A 728 6.87 11.60 -34.84
N ASN A 729 6.50 11.17 -36.05
CA ASN A 729 5.82 12.00 -37.03
C ASN A 729 4.39 12.38 -36.57
N ALA A 730 3.65 11.43 -36.01
CA ALA A 730 2.35 11.67 -35.37
C ALA A 730 2.46 12.68 -34.23
N LEU A 731 3.47 12.54 -33.37
CA LEU A 731 3.74 13.40 -32.23
C LEU A 731 4.18 14.83 -32.62
N GLU A 732 4.89 14.97 -33.75
CA GLU A 732 5.44 16.26 -34.21
C GLU A 732 4.50 17.04 -35.15
N HIS A 733 3.70 16.35 -35.97
CA HIS A 733 2.96 16.99 -37.08
C HIS A 733 1.43 16.96 -36.95
N HIS A 734 0.86 16.13 -36.06
CA HIS A 734 -0.59 15.96 -35.93
C HIS A 734 -1.18 16.54 -34.62
N LEU A 735 -0.34 17.08 -33.74
CA LEU A 735 -0.77 17.80 -32.53
C LEU A 735 -0.56 19.31 -32.69
N PRO A 736 -1.44 20.16 -32.13
CA PRO A 736 -1.19 21.60 -32.03
C PRO A 736 0.15 21.90 -31.35
N ALA A 737 0.86 22.93 -31.82
CA ALA A 737 2.19 23.28 -31.31
C ALA A 737 2.19 23.65 -29.80
N ASP A 738 1.05 24.13 -29.29
CA ASP A 738 0.80 24.52 -27.90
C ASP A 738 0.11 23.42 -27.07
N PHE A 739 -0.01 22.19 -27.61
CA PHE A 739 -0.71 21.10 -26.96
C PHE A 739 -0.10 20.74 -25.59
N ASP A 740 -0.99 20.63 -24.61
CA ASP A 740 -0.93 19.88 -23.34
C ASP A 740 -0.32 18.47 -23.43
N LYS A 741 0.92 18.26 -23.88
CA LYS A 741 1.53 16.94 -24.16
C LYS A 741 1.40 15.95 -23.03
N THR A 742 1.32 16.45 -21.80
CA THR A 742 1.15 15.59 -20.67
C THR A 742 -0.20 14.84 -20.76
N ARG A 743 -1.25 15.45 -21.29
CA ARG A 743 -2.63 14.90 -21.37
C ARG A 743 -2.80 13.77 -22.38
N MET A 744 -1.71 13.39 -23.04
CA MET A 744 -1.69 12.33 -24.03
C MET A 744 -1.62 10.96 -23.38
N ILE A 745 -2.35 10.02 -23.97
CA ILE A 745 -2.43 8.62 -23.57
C ILE A 745 -2.03 7.76 -24.76
N VAL A 746 -1.13 6.82 -24.54
CA VAL A 746 -0.77 5.80 -25.53
C VAL A 746 -1.06 4.39 -24.96
N PRO A 747 -1.90 3.58 -25.62
CA PRO A 747 -2.15 2.21 -25.20
C PRO A 747 -0.93 1.33 -25.55
N PHE A 748 -0.35 0.70 -24.54
CA PHE A 748 0.80 -0.22 -24.63
C PHE A 748 0.37 -1.60 -24.18
N THR A 749 -0.63 -2.16 -24.85
CA THR A 749 -1.39 -3.30 -24.31
C THR A 749 -1.02 -4.66 -24.90
N PHE A 750 0.08 -4.77 -25.67
CA PHE A 750 0.42 -5.99 -26.42
C PHE A 750 1.47 -6.88 -25.71
N ASP A 751 1.35 -8.19 -25.97
CA ASP A 751 2.21 -9.35 -25.66
C ASP A 751 2.58 -9.69 -24.21
N TRP A 752 1.96 -10.79 -23.74
CA TRP A 752 2.39 -11.75 -22.69
C TRP A 752 2.86 -11.21 -21.35
N GLY A 753 2.91 -9.91 -21.12
CA GLY A 753 3.61 -9.32 -20.00
C GLY A 753 5.14 -9.27 -20.14
N ARG A 754 5.70 -9.56 -21.33
CA ARG A 754 7.15 -9.53 -21.54
C ARG A 754 7.57 -8.17 -22.07
N CYS A 755 8.34 -7.40 -21.29
CA CYS A 755 9.02 -6.20 -21.79
C CYS A 755 10.18 -6.51 -22.75
N ASN A 756 10.15 -7.63 -23.50
CA ASN A 756 11.34 -8.14 -24.18
C ASN A 756 11.21 -8.92 -25.50
N THR A 757 10.03 -9.09 -26.12
CA THR A 757 9.93 -9.91 -27.35
C THR A 757 9.32 -9.22 -28.58
N VAL A 758 10.18 -9.10 -29.61
CA VAL A 758 9.99 -9.21 -31.08
C VAL A 758 9.27 -8.10 -31.88
N LEU A 759 8.51 -7.16 -31.31
CA LEU A 759 7.99 -6.00 -32.09
C LEU A 759 8.44 -4.65 -31.51
N HIS A 760 9.43 -4.04 -32.17
CA HIS A 760 10.63 -3.50 -31.52
C HIS A 760 10.73 -1.98 -31.28
N ASN A 761 9.76 -1.16 -31.65
CA ASN A 761 10.13 0.22 -32.00
C ASN A 761 9.79 1.27 -30.92
N LEU A 762 8.57 1.33 -30.38
CA LEU A 762 8.21 2.41 -29.45
C LEU A 762 8.77 2.26 -28.02
N TYR A 763 8.87 1.01 -27.50
CA TYR A 763 9.49 0.73 -26.19
C TYR A 763 11.00 1.02 -26.17
N ARG A 764 11.69 0.72 -27.29
CA ARG A 764 13.12 1.06 -27.45
C ARG A 764 13.36 2.56 -27.34
N VAL A 765 12.40 3.41 -27.75
CA VAL A 765 12.57 4.87 -27.67
C VAL A 765 12.66 5.38 -26.23
N ARG A 766 11.92 4.77 -25.28
CA ARG A 766 12.05 5.08 -23.83
C ARG A 766 13.33 4.50 -23.21
N ASP A 767 13.92 3.47 -23.82
CA ASP A 767 15.16 2.82 -23.39
C ASP A 767 16.44 3.41 -24.03
N TRP A 768 16.31 4.42 -24.89
CA TRP A 768 17.48 5.11 -25.45
C TRP A 768 18.26 5.82 -24.34
N SER A 769 19.58 5.91 -24.51
CA SER A 769 20.45 6.70 -23.64
C SER A 769 20.03 8.18 -23.55
N GLN A 770 19.26 8.67 -24.54
CA GLN A 770 18.52 9.93 -24.52
C GLN A 770 17.15 9.76 -25.21
N PRO A 771 16.07 9.43 -24.48
CA PRO A 771 14.74 9.41 -25.07
C PRO A 771 14.35 10.83 -25.54
N PRO A 772 13.53 11.00 -26.60
CA PRO A 772 12.97 12.29 -26.94
C PRO A 772 12.24 12.89 -25.73
N PRO A 773 12.51 14.16 -25.36
CA PRO A 773 11.93 14.80 -24.16
C PRO A 773 10.40 14.78 -24.09
N LEU A 774 9.75 14.52 -25.22
CA LEU A 774 8.31 14.39 -25.34
C LEU A 774 7.75 13.13 -24.67
N LEU A 775 8.45 12.00 -24.71
CA LEU A 775 7.96 10.73 -24.17
C LEU A 775 7.91 10.71 -22.64
N ASP A 776 8.67 11.60 -22.00
CA ASP A 776 8.68 11.83 -20.56
C ASP A 776 7.39 12.45 -20.02
N GLN A 777 6.49 12.89 -20.91
CA GLN A 777 5.27 13.60 -20.54
C GLN A 777 4.01 12.74 -20.73
N ILE A 778 4.07 11.65 -21.52
CA ILE A 778 2.90 10.92 -22.04
C ILE A 778 2.54 9.69 -21.19
N SER A 779 1.33 9.60 -20.68
CA SER A 779 0.90 8.41 -19.92
C SER A 779 0.71 7.19 -20.84
N SER A 780 1.13 6.01 -20.38
CA SER A 780 0.85 4.76 -21.09
C SER A 780 -0.02 3.79 -20.30
N TRP A 781 -0.77 2.96 -21.02
CA TRP A 781 -1.58 1.88 -20.43
C TRP A 781 -0.91 0.54 -20.67
N GLN A 782 -0.45 -0.14 -19.62
CA GLN A 782 0.38 -1.34 -19.74
C GLN A 782 -0.19 -2.55 -18.99
N PRO A 783 -0.04 -3.78 -19.51
CA PRO A 783 -0.41 -4.99 -18.78
C PRO A 783 0.63 -5.39 -17.73
N MET A 784 1.77 -4.68 -17.67
CA MET A 784 2.88 -4.92 -16.75
C MET A 784 3.14 -3.71 -15.86
N GLY A 785 3.33 -3.99 -14.57
CA GLY A 785 3.69 -3.01 -13.55
C GLY A 785 4.95 -3.39 -12.79
N ASP A 786 5.93 -4.04 -13.45
CA ASP A 786 7.21 -4.38 -12.81
C ASP A 786 8.04 -3.10 -12.63
N LEU A 787 8.34 -2.78 -11.37
CA LEU A 787 9.02 -1.54 -10.97
C LEU A 787 10.49 -1.50 -11.37
N ASN A 788 11.09 -2.65 -11.67
CA ASN A 788 12.49 -2.74 -12.12
C ASN A 788 12.63 -2.76 -13.64
N SER A 789 11.51 -2.67 -14.37
CA SER A 789 11.52 -2.72 -15.81
C SER A 789 11.56 -1.31 -16.41
N PRO A 790 12.44 -1.03 -17.39
CA PRO A 790 12.53 0.29 -18.02
C PRO A 790 11.29 0.66 -18.84
N CYS A 791 10.38 -0.30 -19.07
CA CYS A 791 9.13 -0.09 -19.79
C CYS A 791 8.05 0.60 -18.95
N TYR A 792 8.10 0.54 -17.61
CA TYR A 792 7.02 0.99 -16.73
C TYR A 792 7.46 2.15 -15.83
N TYR A 793 6.75 3.28 -15.89
CA TYR A 793 6.93 4.41 -14.99
C TYR A 793 5.77 4.54 -14.02
N MET A 794 6.03 4.20 -12.75
CA MET A 794 5.03 4.20 -11.67
C MET A 794 4.24 5.51 -11.52
N ASP A 795 4.89 6.65 -11.78
CA ASP A 795 4.38 8.00 -11.60
C ASP A 795 3.60 8.52 -12.83
N GLN A 796 3.61 7.79 -13.94
CA GLN A 796 3.11 8.23 -15.24
C GLN A 796 2.15 7.23 -15.89
N ASP A 797 2.36 5.93 -15.69
CA ASP A 797 1.71 4.85 -16.41
C ASP A 797 0.63 4.13 -15.57
N VAL A 798 -0.47 3.76 -16.22
CA VAL A 798 -1.59 3.02 -15.63
C VAL A 798 -1.47 1.54 -15.99
N VAL A 799 -1.50 0.67 -14.97
CA VAL A 799 -1.50 -0.78 -15.19
C VAL A 799 -2.93 -1.25 -15.44
N ILE A 800 -3.16 -1.96 -16.54
CA ILE A 800 -4.47 -2.47 -16.96
C ILE A 800 -4.45 -4.02 -17.04
N PRO A 801 -5.60 -4.72 -16.99
CA PRO A 801 -5.61 -6.17 -17.14
C PRO A 801 -5.31 -6.57 -18.59
N ALA A 802 -4.60 -7.67 -18.79
CA ALA A 802 -4.46 -8.27 -20.12
C ALA A 802 -5.82 -8.79 -20.64
N ARG A 803 -5.90 -9.13 -21.93
CA ARG A 803 -7.04 -9.90 -22.45
C ARG A 803 -6.65 -11.39 -22.44
N THR A 804 -7.58 -12.28 -22.06
CA THR A 804 -7.36 -13.74 -21.94
C THR A 804 -8.13 -14.50 -23.02
N CYS A 805 -7.55 -15.59 -23.54
CA CYS A 805 -8.25 -16.52 -24.45
C CYS A 805 -9.46 -17.20 -23.80
N LEU A 806 -9.55 -17.22 -22.47
CA LEU A 806 -10.63 -17.88 -21.75
C LEU A 806 -11.85 -16.98 -21.54
N GLN A 807 -11.84 -15.73 -22.00
CA GLN A 807 -12.88 -14.74 -21.68
C GLN A 807 -14.31 -15.22 -21.95
N ASP A 808 -14.56 -15.81 -23.14
CA ASP A 808 -15.90 -16.29 -23.49
C ASP A 808 -16.33 -17.47 -22.61
N LYS A 809 -15.40 -18.41 -22.35
CA LYS A 809 -15.63 -19.55 -21.45
C LYS A 809 -15.82 -19.11 -20.00
N LEU A 810 -15.11 -18.06 -19.56
CA LEU A 810 -15.25 -17.46 -18.25
C LEU A 810 -16.66 -16.88 -18.09
N ARG A 811 -17.15 -16.12 -19.08
CA ARG A 811 -18.53 -15.60 -19.09
C ARG A 811 -19.57 -16.72 -19.11
N GLU A 812 -19.36 -17.76 -19.90
CA GLU A 812 -20.25 -18.93 -19.94
C GLU A 812 -20.31 -19.64 -18.59
N THR A 813 -19.16 -19.83 -17.94
CA THR A 813 -19.04 -20.62 -16.70
C THR A 813 -19.47 -19.81 -15.46
N PHE A 814 -19.03 -18.55 -15.36
CA PHE A 814 -19.12 -17.73 -14.13
C PHE A 814 -19.86 -16.39 -14.33
N GLY A 815 -20.39 -16.11 -15.52
CA GLY A 815 -21.07 -14.84 -15.81
C GLY A 815 -22.24 -14.57 -14.88
N ASP A 816 -23.04 -15.60 -14.60
CA ASP A 816 -24.04 -15.59 -13.54
C ASP A 816 -23.36 -15.83 -12.18
N MET A 817 -23.45 -14.85 -11.28
CA MET A 817 -22.81 -14.89 -9.97
C MET A 817 -23.30 -16.06 -9.10
N SER A 818 -24.52 -16.55 -9.30
CA SER A 818 -25.02 -17.75 -8.60
C SER A 818 -24.24 -19.03 -8.95
N ARG A 819 -23.49 -19.02 -10.06
CA ARG A 819 -22.59 -20.12 -10.46
C ARG A 819 -21.22 -20.06 -9.78
N VAL A 820 -20.90 -18.95 -9.11
CA VAL A 820 -19.66 -18.82 -8.33
C VAL A 820 -19.86 -19.48 -6.97
N ARG A 821 -19.10 -20.54 -6.69
CA ARG A 821 -19.19 -21.27 -5.43
C ARG A 821 -18.70 -20.42 -4.24
N PRO A 822 -19.49 -20.25 -3.17
CA PRO A 822 -19.03 -19.59 -1.93
C PRO A 822 -17.81 -20.29 -1.33
N SER A 823 -16.85 -19.53 -0.78
CA SER A 823 -15.57 -20.07 -0.29
C SER A 823 -15.72 -21.19 0.74
N ARG A 824 -16.73 -21.14 1.64
CA ARG A 824 -17.00 -22.20 2.63
C ARG A 824 -17.44 -23.53 2.01
N GLN A 825 -17.91 -23.51 0.77
CA GLN A 825 -18.35 -24.70 0.04
C GLN A 825 -17.25 -25.27 -0.86
N ARG A 826 -16.11 -24.58 -0.99
CA ARG A 826 -14.98 -25.01 -1.81
C ARG A 826 -14.20 -26.13 -1.14
N SER A 827 -13.69 -27.07 -1.93
CA SER A 827 -12.95 -28.24 -1.41
C SER A 827 -11.42 -28.15 -1.56
N VAL A 828 -10.94 -27.16 -2.30
CA VAL A 828 -9.52 -26.96 -2.57
C VAL A 828 -9.04 -25.72 -1.81
N LEU A 829 -8.04 -25.85 -0.94
CA LEU A 829 -7.38 -24.73 -0.26
C LEU A 829 -6.65 -23.85 -1.28
N ALA A 830 -5.74 -24.45 -2.06
CA ALA A 830 -4.93 -23.75 -3.03
C ALA A 830 -4.58 -24.61 -4.25
N THR A 831 -4.42 -23.96 -5.41
CA THR A 831 -3.95 -24.61 -6.64
C THR A 831 -3.05 -23.72 -7.48
N PHE A 832 -1.99 -24.30 -8.03
CA PHE A 832 -1.13 -23.64 -9.00
C PHE A 832 -0.58 -24.64 -10.03
N LYS A 833 -0.63 -24.23 -11.30
CA LYS A 833 0.01 -24.91 -12.42
C LYS A 833 0.58 -23.85 -13.36
N GLY A 834 1.87 -23.92 -13.67
CA GLY A 834 2.54 -22.94 -14.51
C GLY A 834 3.89 -23.43 -15.03
N ARG A 835 4.44 -22.76 -16.03
CA ARG A 835 5.79 -23.07 -16.56
C ARG A 835 6.86 -22.57 -15.57
N LEU A 836 7.97 -23.30 -15.48
CA LEU A 836 9.07 -23.02 -14.57
C LEU A 836 10.22 -22.19 -15.19
N ASN A 837 10.10 -21.69 -16.41
CA ASN A 837 11.18 -20.98 -17.11
C ASN A 837 11.13 -19.45 -16.91
N GLY A 838 12.27 -18.77 -17.11
CA GLY A 838 12.40 -17.30 -17.03
C GLY A 838 12.31 -16.72 -15.60
N ALA A 839 12.33 -15.38 -15.49
CA ALA A 839 12.30 -14.69 -14.18
C ALA A 839 11.13 -15.15 -13.28
N GLY A 840 11.41 -15.36 -11.99
CA GLY A 840 10.45 -15.89 -11.02
C GLY A 840 10.28 -17.41 -11.07
N SER A 841 11.13 -18.13 -11.78
CA SER A 841 11.16 -19.60 -11.85
C SER A 841 11.30 -20.25 -10.47
N SER A 842 12.28 -19.80 -9.68
CA SER A 842 12.54 -20.26 -8.31
C SER A 842 11.33 -20.05 -7.39
N VAL A 843 10.62 -18.92 -7.53
CA VAL A 843 9.38 -18.64 -6.80
C VAL A 843 8.28 -19.62 -7.19
N ARG A 844 8.12 -19.91 -8.49
CA ARG A 844 7.15 -20.91 -8.98
C ARG A 844 7.50 -22.32 -8.50
N GLU A 845 8.78 -22.69 -8.48
CA GLU A 845 9.24 -23.97 -7.92
C GLU A 845 8.89 -24.10 -6.44
N LYS A 846 9.13 -23.05 -5.64
CA LYS A 846 8.72 -23.01 -4.23
C LYS A 846 7.22 -23.18 -4.07
N VAL A 847 6.39 -22.47 -4.84
CA VAL A 847 4.92 -22.58 -4.76
C VAL A 847 4.47 -24.03 -4.96
N MET A 848 5.10 -24.78 -5.87
CA MET A 848 4.68 -26.14 -6.23
C MET A 848 5.18 -27.23 -5.28
N CYS A 849 5.92 -26.91 -4.23
CA CYS A 849 6.33 -27.89 -3.25
C CYS A 849 5.16 -28.43 -2.43
N GLU A 850 5.01 -29.75 -2.35
CA GLU A 850 4.07 -30.38 -1.41
C GLU A 850 4.62 -30.31 0.03
N ARG A 851 3.80 -29.81 0.97
CA ARG A 851 4.18 -29.62 2.38
C ARG A 851 3.27 -30.42 3.33
N PRO A 852 3.82 -31.00 4.42
CA PRO A 852 3.01 -31.64 5.46
C PRO A 852 2.41 -30.59 6.41
N TYR A 853 1.15 -30.21 6.21
CA TYR A 853 0.42 -29.27 7.08
C TYR A 853 -0.59 -29.95 8.04
N LYS A 854 -0.55 -31.29 8.14
CA LYS A 854 -1.55 -32.10 8.88
C LYS A 854 -1.56 -31.91 10.41
N HIS A 855 -0.54 -31.25 10.98
CA HIS A 855 -0.40 -31.05 12.44
C HIS A 855 -0.75 -29.63 12.91
N ILE A 856 -1.35 -28.83 12.04
CA ILE A 856 -1.69 -27.44 12.31
C ILE A 856 -3.15 -27.37 12.74
N GLU A 857 -3.44 -26.68 13.85
CA GLU A 857 -4.81 -26.27 14.19
C GLU A 857 -5.23 -25.12 13.26
N PRO A 858 -6.09 -25.36 12.25
CA PRO A 858 -6.41 -24.34 11.26
C PRO A 858 -7.51 -23.42 11.78
N LYS A 859 -7.44 -22.12 11.48
CA LYS A 859 -8.58 -21.19 11.67
C LYS A 859 -9.69 -21.43 10.65
N LEU A 860 -9.35 -22.01 9.49
CA LEU A 860 -10.28 -22.41 8.44
C LEU A 860 -10.78 -23.85 8.62
N VAL A 861 -11.59 -24.09 9.65
CA VAL A 861 -12.23 -25.40 9.90
C VAL A 861 -13.57 -25.47 9.15
N GLY A 862 -13.78 -26.47 8.31
CA GLY A 862 -15.02 -26.64 7.52
C GLY A 862 -15.54 -28.08 7.51
N ALA A 863 -16.71 -28.28 6.90
CA ALA A 863 -17.34 -29.62 6.76
C ALA A 863 -16.52 -30.59 5.89
N ASN A 864 -15.66 -30.06 5.01
CA ASN A 864 -14.78 -30.81 4.13
C ASN A 864 -13.30 -30.58 4.49
N SER A 865 -12.47 -31.62 4.35
CA SER A 865 -11.01 -31.46 4.39
C SER A 865 -10.55 -30.69 3.14
N LEU A 866 -9.91 -29.53 3.33
CA LEU A 866 -9.36 -28.77 2.22
C LEU A 866 -8.11 -29.44 1.65
N SER A 867 -8.05 -29.56 0.33
CA SER A 867 -6.93 -30.20 -0.40
C SER A 867 -6.08 -29.17 -1.14
N VAL A 868 -4.85 -29.51 -1.49
CA VAL A 868 -3.95 -28.65 -2.27
C VAL A 868 -3.51 -29.39 -3.53
N TYR A 869 -3.48 -28.71 -4.67
CA TYR A 869 -3.04 -29.28 -5.95
C TYR A 869 -1.94 -28.42 -6.59
N TRP A 870 -0.71 -28.93 -6.54
CA TRP A 870 0.48 -28.34 -7.16
C TRP A 870 0.86 -29.08 -8.44
N ASP A 871 1.15 -28.32 -9.51
CA ASP A 871 1.48 -28.81 -10.85
C ASP A 871 0.45 -29.75 -11.50
N ARG A 872 -0.75 -29.83 -10.91
CA ARG A 872 -1.85 -30.66 -11.38
C ARG A 872 -3.19 -29.99 -11.10
N MET A 873 -4.20 -30.41 -11.84
CA MET A 873 -5.58 -30.02 -11.58
C MET A 873 -6.22 -30.94 -10.55
N LYS A 874 -7.37 -30.52 -10.03
CA LYS A 874 -8.19 -31.39 -9.18
C LYS A 874 -8.57 -32.65 -9.97
N PRO A 875 -8.44 -33.86 -9.40
CA PRO A 875 -8.78 -35.10 -10.10
C PRO A 875 -10.20 -35.08 -10.65
N GLY A 876 -10.33 -35.35 -11.94
CA GLY A 876 -11.62 -35.38 -12.64
C GLY A 876 -12.23 -34.01 -12.94
N ALA A 877 -11.51 -32.90 -12.70
CA ALA A 877 -11.96 -31.55 -12.99
C ALA A 877 -11.08 -30.88 -14.04
N ASP A 878 -11.66 -30.00 -14.85
CA ASP A 878 -10.90 -29.15 -15.77
C ASP A 878 -10.27 -27.92 -15.06
N TYR A 879 -9.62 -27.04 -15.83
CA TYR A 879 -8.99 -25.84 -15.28
C TYR A 879 -10.00 -24.90 -14.60
N LEU A 880 -11.12 -24.59 -15.26
CA LEU A 880 -12.13 -23.66 -14.75
C LEU A 880 -12.87 -24.25 -13.54
N GLU A 881 -13.20 -25.53 -13.60
CA GLU A 881 -13.79 -26.26 -12.46
C GLU A 881 -12.84 -26.30 -11.26
N THR A 882 -11.54 -26.49 -11.50
CA THR A 882 -10.52 -26.51 -10.43
C THR A 882 -10.42 -25.15 -9.74
N ILE A 883 -10.27 -24.05 -10.50
CA ILE A 883 -10.18 -22.70 -9.90
C ILE A 883 -11.50 -22.24 -9.27
N GLY A 884 -12.65 -22.65 -9.83
CA GLY A 884 -13.97 -22.37 -9.26
C GLY A 884 -14.24 -23.08 -7.93
N ASP A 885 -13.51 -24.16 -7.64
CA ASP A 885 -13.57 -24.92 -6.39
C ASP A 885 -12.36 -24.65 -5.45
N THR A 886 -11.53 -23.65 -5.76
CA THR A 886 -10.34 -23.29 -4.98
C THR A 886 -10.54 -22.03 -4.15
N VAL A 887 -10.19 -22.04 -2.87
CA VAL A 887 -10.31 -20.86 -1.99
C VAL A 887 -9.27 -19.81 -2.36
N PHE A 888 -7.99 -20.19 -2.42
CA PHE A 888 -6.85 -19.30 -2.66
C PHE A 888 -6.08 -19.67 -3.93
N CYS A 889 -5.80 -18.70 -4.79
CA CYS A 889 -5.09 -18.92 -6.05
C CYS A 889 -3.76 -18.14 -6.09
N PRO A 890 -2.61 -18.83 -5.87
CA PRO A 890 -1.27 -18.26 -6.04
C PRO A 890 -1.04 -17.61 -7.40
N LEU A 891 -0.49 -16.40 -7.34
CA LEU A 891 -0.05 -15.53 -8.43
C LEU A 891 1.42 -15.13 -8.19
N PRO A 892 2.37 -16.03 -8.49
CA PRO A 892 3.80 -15.74 -8.39
C PRO A 892 4.27 -14.72 -9.43
N ARG A 893 5.29 -13.94 -9.04
CA ARG A 893 5.99 -13.02 -9.96
C ARG A 893 6.50 -13.73 -11.22
N GLY A 894 6.61 -12.98 -12.31
CA GLY A 894 7.23 -13.46 -13.54
C GLY A 894 6.84 -12.66 -14.77
N THR A 895 7.61 -12.84 -15.85
CA THR A 895 7.47 -12.10 -17.12
C THR A 895 6.20 -12.43 -17.89
N THR A 896 5.44 -13.45 -17.51
CA THR A 896 4.18 -13.82 -18.18
C THR A 896 3.08 -14.37 -17.27
N GLY A 897 3.41 -14.65 -16.01
CA GLY A 897 2.65 -15.58 -15.17
C GLY A 897 1.40 -15.01 -14.50
N TRP A 898 1.29 -13.69 -14.34
CA TRP A 898 0.14 -13.08 -13.65
C TRP A 898 -0.84 -12.38 -14.60
N ALA A 899 -0.43 -11.84 -15.75
CA ALA A 899 -1.31 -10.98 -16.56
C ALA A 899 -2.64 -11.66 -16.96
N THR A 900 -2.61 -12.93 -17.39
CA THR A 900 -3.83 -13.66 -17.79
C THR A 900 -4.46 -14.45 -16.65
N ARG A 901 -3.66 -15.18 -15.86
CA ARG A 901 -4.15 -15.99 -14.73
C ARG A 901 -4.88 -15.14 -13.68
N THR A 902 -4.42 -13.91 -13.43
CA THR A 902 -5.08 -12.99 -12.49
C THR A 902 -6.54 -12.77 -12.86
N ILE A 903 -6.84 -12.63 -14.16
CA ILE A 903 -8.21 -12.41 -14.65
C ILE A 903 -9.05 -13.67 -14.43
N ASP A 904 -8.51 -14.82 -14.81
CA ASP A 904 -9.21 -16.10 -14.67
C ASP A 904 -9.63 -16.35 -13.21
N VAL A 905 -8.70 -16.16 -12.26
CA VAL A 905 -8.94 -16.45 -10.83
C VAL A 905 -9.88 -15.45 -10.18
N ILE A 906 -9.76 -14.16 -10.52
CA ILE A 906 -10.66 -13.12 -10.04
C ILE A 906 -12.08 -13.40 -10.52
N TYR A 907 -12.26 -13.71 -11.81
CA TYR A 907 -13.57 -13.94 -12.38
C TYR A 907 -14.24 -15.22 -11.85
N ALA A 908 -13.45 -16.27 -11.57
CA ALA A 908 -13.92 -17.50 -10.91
C ALA A 908 -14.19 -17.33 -9.40
N GLY A 909 -13.92 -16.16 -8.83
CA GLY A 909 -14.07 -15.88 -7.41
C GLY A 909 -13.09 -16.61 -6.49
N CYS A 910 -11.94 -17.02 -7.03
CA CYS A 910 -10.82 -17.55 -6.25
C CYS A 910 -9.98 -16.38 -5.71
N ILE A 911 -9.73 -16.35 -4.41
CA ILE A 911 -9.02 -15.24 -3.76
C ILE A 911 -7.58 -15.20 -4.29
N PRO A 912 -7.15 -14.13 -4.96
CA PRO A 912 -5.77 -14.00 -5.44
C PRO A 912 -4.78 -14.03 -4.28
N VAL A 913 -3.71 -14.82 -4.41
CA VAL A 913 -2.57 -14.83 -3.49
C VAL A 913 -1.37 -14.23 -4.22
N LEU A 914 -1.12 -12.96 -3.99
CA LEU A 914 -0.05 -12.17 -4.59
C LEU A 914 1.27 -12.52 -3.93
N ILE A 915 2.26 -12.91 -4.73
CA ILE A 915 3.57 -13.34 -4.25
C ILE A 915 4.65 -12.45 -4.88
N GLY A 916 5.36 -11.73 -4.03
CA GLY A 916 6.40 -10.76 -4.40
C GLY A 916 6.04 -9.30 -4.11
N ASP A 917 7.05 -8.44 -4.04
CA ASP A 917 7.01 -7.09 -3.46
C ASP A 917 7.20 -5.94 -4.49
N GLN A 918 7.39 -6.25 -5.78
CA GLN A 918 7.85 -5.27 -6.79
C GLN A 918 6.97 -5.26 -8.05
N THR A 919 5.66 -5.46 -7.90
CA THR A 919 4.73 -5.45 -9.05
C THR A 919 3.45 -4.70 -8.71
N HIS A 920 3.07 -3.74 -9.55
CA HIS A 920 1.73 -3.18 -9.54
C HIS A 920 0.77 -4.08 -10.31
N HIS A 921 -0.32 -4.46 -9.66
CA HIS A 921 -1.42 -5.16 -10.30
C HIS A 921 -2.35 -4.18 -11.04
N PRO A 922 -3.24 -4.65 -11.92
CA PRO A 922 -4.12 -3.76 -12.66
C PRO A 922 -4.92 -2.82 -11.74
N PHE A 923 -4.98 -1.55 -12.13
CA PHE A 923 -5.66 -0.47 -11.44
C PHE A 923 -5.26 -0.34 -9.97
N TRP A 924 -3.98 -0.56 -9.65
CA TRP A 924 -3.47 -0.50 -8.27
C TRP A 924 -3.75 0.85 -7.58
N ASP A 925 -3.84 1.93 -8.35
CA ASP A 925 -4.14 3.30 -7.94
C ASP A 925 -5.63 3.51 -7.59
N MET A 926 -6.51 2.72 -8.20
CA MET A 926 -7.95 2.77 -7.97
C MET A 926 -8.44 1.72 -6.97
N LEU A 927 -7.98 0.48 -7.12
CA LEU A 927 -8.43 -0.69 -6.37
C LEU A 927 -7.58 -0.92 -5.12
N ASP A 928 -8.25 -1.23 -4.01
CA ASP A 928 -7.64 -1.59 -2.73
C ASP A 928 -7.45 -3.10 -2.67
N TRP A 929 -6.43 -3.60 -3.38
CA TRP A 929 -6.09 -5.02 -3.51
C TRP A 929 -6.10 -5.80 -2.18
N PRO A 930 -5.54 -5.28 -1.07
CA PRO A 930 -5.61 -5.95 0.24
C PRO A 930 -7.03 -6.32 0.73
N LYS A 931 -8.09 -5.69 0.21
CA LYS A 931 -9.48 -6.01 0.60
C LYS A 931 -10.03 -7.26 -0.04
N PHE A 932 -9.43 -7.75 -1.13
CA PHE A 932 -9.91 -8.88 -1.91
C PHE A 932 -8.80 -9.86 -2.33
N SER A 933 -7.57 -9.67 -1.85
CA SER A 933 -6.43 -10.53 -2.12
C SER A 933 -5.60 -10.76 -0.86
N VAL A 934 -4.78 -11.81 -0.88
CA VAL A 934 -3.80 -12.14 0.15
C VAL A 934 -2.43 -11.81 -0.42
N GLN A 935 -1.57 -11.19 0.40
CA GLN A 935 -0.17 -11.00 0.03
C GLN A 935 0.72 -11.92 0.86
N ILE A 936 1.69 -12.54 0.18
CA ILE A 936 2.68 -13.44 0.75
C ILE A 936 4.06 -12.93 0.37
N ASP A 937 4.89 -12.71 1.38
CA ASP A 937 6.29 -12.35 1.21
C ASP A 937 7.12 -13.59 0.79
N ASP A 938 8.23 -13.36 0.09
CA ASP A 938 9.07 -14.44 -0.46
C ASP A 938 9.63 -15.39 0.64
N ASP A 939 9.71 -14.93 1.89
CA ASP A 939 10.16 -15.70 3.06
C ASP A 939 9.07 -16.57 3.70
N GLU A 940 7.81 -16.27 3.44
CA GLU A 940 6.66 -17.02 3.92
C GLU A 940 6.26 -18.17 2.98
N LEU A 941 6.81 -18.19 1.76
CA LEU A 941 6.51 -19.20 0.73
C LEU A 941 6.82 -20.64 1.17
N ASP A 942 7.82 -20.83 2.02
CA ASP A 942 8.16 -22.16 2.53
C ASP A 942 7.09 -22.73 3.47
N HIS A 943 6.18 -21.87 3.95
CA HIS A 943 5.08 -22.18 4.87
C HIS A 943 3.71 -21.75 4.30
N LEU A 944 3.59 -21.62 2.98
CA LEU A 944 2.40 -21.06 2.33
C LEU A 944 1.07 -21.65 2.85
N GLU A 945 0.93 -22.97 2.91
CA GLU A 945 -0.27 -23.64 3.38
C GLU A 945 -0.60 -23.31 4.85
N SER A 946 0.39 -23.21 5.73
CA SER A 946 0.16 -22.87 7.14
C SER A 946 -0.27 -21.41 7.28
N VAL A 947 0.36 -20.51 6.53
CA VAL A 947 -0.01 -19.09 6.49
C VAL A 947 -1.47 -18.94 6.07
N LEU A 948 -1.88 -19.59 4.99
CA LEU A 948 -3.27 -19.55 4.50
C LEU A 948 -4.27 -20.13 5.52
N LEU A 949 -3.88 -21.17 6.28
CA LEU A 949 -4.74 -21.82 7.27
C LEU A 949 -4.83 -21.09 8.63
N GLN A 950 -3.79 -20.33 9.02
CA GLN A 950 -3.68 -19.73 10.36
C GLN A 950 -3.84 -18.21 10.37
N ARG A 951 -3.54 -17.50 9.27
CA ARG A 951 -3.64 -16.04 9.22
C ARG A 951 -5.09 -15.57 9.10
N TYR A 952 -5.92 -16.33 8.38
CA TYR A 952 -7.27 -15.92 7.99
C TYR A 952 -8.36 -16.78 8.63
N THR A 953 -9.45 -16.14 9.04
CA THR A 953 -10.68 -16.81 9.46
C THR A 953 -11.63 -16.98 8.27
N TRP A 954 -12.68 -17.80 8.43
CA TRP A 954 -13.72 -17.91 7.39
C TRP A 954 -14.46 -16.59 7.14
N GLU A 955 -14.58 -15.74 8.15
CA GLU A 955 -15.15 -14.39 8.02
C GLU A 955 -14.27 -13.53 7.11
N ASP A 956 -12.94 -13.54 7.33
CA ASP A 956 -12.00 -12.82 6.46
C ASP A 956 -12.09 -13.29 5.01
N VAL A 957 -12.14 -14.61 4.81
CA VAL A 957 -12.23 -15.25 3.49
C VAL A 957 -13.54 -14.91 2.78
N GLN A 958 -14.68 -14.92 3.47
CA GLN A 958 -15.97 -14.56 2.89
C GLN A 958 -16.04 -13.07 2.54
N ARG A 959 -15.48 -12.21 3.40
CA ARG A 959 -15.36 -10.78 3.12
C ARG A 959 -14.49 -10.53 1.90
N MET A 960 -13.32 -11.17 1.80
CA MET A 960 -12.44 -11.07 0.63
C MET A 960 -13.14 -11.54 -0.65
N GLN A 961 -13.84 -12.68 -0.61
CA GLN A 961 -14.58 -13.17 -1.78
C GLN A 961 -15.73 -12.23 -2.19
N THR A 962 -16.48 -11.69 -1.22
CA THR A 962 -17.53 -10.68 -1.49
C THR A 962 -16.93 -9.45 -2.17
N ASN A 963 -15.82 -8.94 -1.63
CA ASN A 963 -15.10 -7.80 -2.19
C ASN A 963 -14.56 -8.08 -3.59
N LEU A 964 -14.03 -9.28 -3.83
CA LEU A 964 -13.57 -9.75 -5.14
C LEU A 964 -14.70 -9.70 -6.17
N MET A 965 -15.91 -10.13 -5.78
CA MET A 965 -17.08 -10.13 -6.66
C MET A 965 -17.59 -8.72 -6.99
N LEU A 966 -17.34 -7.73 -6.14
CA LEU A 966 -17.68 -6.33 -6.41
C LEU A 966 -16.80 -5.68 -7.48
N VAL A 967 -15.61 -6.22 -7.75
CA VAL A 967 -14.63 -5.65 -8.71
C VAL A 967 -14.37 -6.54 -9.92
N ARG A 968 -14.94 -7.74 -10.00
CA ARG A 968 -14.60 -8.72 -11.05
C ARG A 968 -14.78 -8.17 -12.48
N ASP A 969 -15.77 -7.29 -12.67
CA ASP A 969 -16.05 -6.68 -13.97
C ASP A 969 -14.88 -5.78 -14.45
N ALA A 970 -14.13 -5.19 -13.52
CA ALA A 970 -12.95 -4.37 -13.83
C ALA A 970 -11.89 -5.15 -14.62
N PHE A 971 -11.87 -6.48 -14.55
CA PHE A 971 -10.81 -7.33 -15.09
C PHE A 971 -11.15 -7.98 -16.42
N LEU A 972 -12.36 -7.80 -16.94
CA LEU A 972 -12.83 -8.55 -18.11
C LEU A 972 -13.39 -7.63 -19.18
N TYR A 973 -12.91 -7.77 -20.42
CA TYR A 973 -13.31 -6.93 -21.53
C TYR A 973 -14.69 -7.34 -22.08
N PRO A 974 -15.43 -6.46 -22.78
CA PRO A 974 -16.61 -6.86 -23.53
C PRO A 974 -16.30 -7.91 -24.61
N THR A 975 -17.32 -8.67 -25.02
CA THR A 975 -17.22 -9.62 -26.14
C THR A 975 -17.19 -8.90 -27.49
N GLU A 976 -16.53 -9.48 -28.48
CA GLU A 976 -16.43 -8.90 -29.82
C GLU A 976 -17.85 -8.77 -30.44
N GLY A 977 -18.34 -7.54 -30.56
CA GLY A 977 -19.68 -7.22 -31.08
C GLY A 977 -20.57 -6.39 -30.15
N ASP A 978 -20.24 -6.30 -28.86
CA ASP A 978 -20.98 -5.51 -27.86
C ASP A 978 -20.10 -4.39 -27.28
N MET A 979 -19.71 -3.45 -28.15
CA MET A 979 -18.81 -2.37 -27.74
C MET A 979 -19.51 -1.27 -26.93
N GLU A 980 -20.85 -1.19 -27.00
CA GLU A 980 -21.65 -0.28 -26.17
C GLU A 980 -21.57 -0.66 -24.69
N ALA A 981 -21.36 -1.96 -24.38
CA ALA A 981 -21.12 -2.42 -23.01
C ALA A 981 -19.90 -1.74 -22.34
N ASN A 982 -18.93 -1.21 -23.10
CA ASN A 982 -17.84 -0.41 -22.53
C ASN A 982 -18.33 0.85 -21.79
N LEU A 983 -19.50 1.35 -22.14
CA LEU A 983 -20.06 2.59 -21.58
C LEU A 983 -21.04 2.33 -20.43
N SER A 984 -21.62 1.13 -20.36
CA SER A 984 -22.53 0.73 -19.27
C SER A 984 -21.82 -0.05 -18.16
N ASP A 985 -20.81 -0.84 -18.51
CA ASP A 985 -20.12 -1.72 -17.57
C ASP A 985 -18.97 -0.99 -16.90
N ARG A 986 -18.71 -1.32 -15.63
CA ARG A 986 -17.49 -0.91 -14.91
C ARG A 986 -16.33 -1.82 -15.29
N GLY A 987 -16.06 -1.91 -16.59
CA GLY A 987 -15.04 -2.77 -17.18
C GLY A 987 -13.63 -2.16 -17.12
N PRO A 988 -12.63 -2.84 -17.71
CA PRO A 988 -11.27 -2.32 -17.83
C PRO A 988 -11.21 -0.89 -18.41
N PHE A 989 -12.10 -0.57 -19.35
CA PHE A 989 -12.17 0.73 -19.99
C PHE A 989 -12.53 1.88 -19.03
N PHE A 990 -13.54 1.65 -18.18
CA PHE A 990 -13.95 2.57 -17.13
C PHE A 990 -12.78 2.89 -16.18
N PHE A 991 -12.14 1.85 -15.65
CA PHE A 991 -11.04 2.01 -14.71
C PHE A 991 -9.79 2.62 -15.36
N ALA A 992 -9.45 2.27 -16.60
CA ALA A 992 -8.29 2.86 -17.28
C ALA A 992 -8.45 4.38 -17.48
N LEU A 993 -9.63 4.84 -17.91
CA LEU A 993 -9.89 6.25 -18.12
C LEU A 993 -9.95 7.05 -16.83
N HIS A 994 -10.69 6.57 -15.83
CA HIS A 994 -10.78 7.24 -14.54
C HIS A 994 -9.46 7.20 -13.77
N GLY A 995 -8.73 6.08 -13.82
CA GLY A 995 -7.39 5.95 -13.24
C GLY A 995 -6.46 6.96 -13.88
N THR A 996 -6.45 7.06 -15.20
CA THR A 996 -5.67 8.09 -15.89
C THR A 996 -6.08 9.49 -15.47
N ALA A 997 -7.36 9.86 -15.54
CA ALA A 997 -7.81 11.18 -15.12
C ALA A 997 -7.41 11.50 -13.68
N LEU A 998 -7.55 10.54 -12.76
CA LEU A 998 -7.11 10.62 -11.37
C LEU A 998 -5.60 10.87 -11.27
N TYR A 999 -4.77 10.06 -11.93
CA TYR A 999 -3.32 10.22 -12.01
C TYR A 999 -2.92 11.62 -12.47
N ARG A 1000 -3.68 12.20 -13.40
CA ARG A 1000 -3.35 13.46 -14.07
C ARG A 1000 -3.74 14.69 -13.25
N MET A 1001 -4.81 14.61 -12.46
CA MET A 1001 -5.09 15.63 -11.44
C MET A 1001 -4.10 15.56 -10.28
N THR A 1002 -3.51 14.39 -10.03
CA THR A 1002 -2.67 14.15 -8.85
C THR A 1002 -1.16 14.24 -9.09
N ARG A 1003 -0.67 14.23 -10.34
CA ARG A 1003 0.78 14.24 -10.78
C ARG A 1003 1.85 13.89 -9.72
N TYR A 1004 1.54 12.80 -9.02
CA TYR A 1004 2.23 11.80 -8.21
C TYR A 1004 3.37 12.12 -7.23
N PRO A 1005 3.59 11.26 -6.18
CA PRO A 1005 2.70 10.20 -5.66
C PRO A 1005 2.21 10.33 -4.21
N THR A 1006 1.05 9.69 -4.03
CA THR A 1006 0.59 8.85 -2.90
C THR A 1006 1.65 8.42 -1.88
#